data_AF-A0A1F6G922-F1
#
_entry.id   AF-A0A1F6G922-F1
#
_cell.length_a   1.000
_cell.length_b   1.000
_cell.length_c   1.000
_cell.angle_alpha   90.00
_cell.angle_beta   90.00
_cell.angle_gamma   90.00
#
_symmetry.space_group_name_H-M   'P 1'
#
loop_
_entity.id
_entity.type
_entity.pdbx_description
1 polymer ?
#
loop_
_entity_poly.entity_id
_entity_poly.type
_entity_poly.pdbx_seq_one_letter_code
_entity_poly.pdbx_strand_id
1 'polypeptide(L)'
;MGQQREGALATKKKISRQIKKVIFNPAVTTLAGFFAFLLVISLIIQEVEHSRGGASGFDTFFHSLWFSIVTVTTVGYGDIAPKTQSGQLVTMFLIFGGIGYAGVLTGAITSWLVERNRRRVAGLVPLKKAHDKLLICGWKPNMREMLKSIIKISGCDSSDLVLLNQMNHREVQDLRKDPLLEDFHYYSGDDTNLEDLRKANAHTARKILVLADHRPEKSPEEIDFQSILTSLAVNKLSPGTYQIVELILPKFRLYINQARVEEVIFNEVYARSHLVNIALMSGMNNLLLSFFDIEKGVLKLRSYKPGDVGRTYGELKAELSNQLVIGVLENVGNLGQRKRAKLNQIQRTPKIAGAIEGLWELKKMQANHPVILPPDHYVLKEGCDLIILDINPNGLHLLNPENLGNILPQERHSHRVLVTQRLREALFVVEDWVAYFALIQERGLEPYLVEDRLVGFSYFGQNLPFERLKIGQDLADLVAFQFAQVMQKGVFLLERQITGMQSPLKFAQSHGLENLALETGAIAHGPLMIIGWKKEMVEMILSLLEHQNQPGVRWQGISIVADLVEEQRIEFRKAFGDRPEVQLFSGDPVSHQVLNKAGLKQAKKVLILSETGLGKSTEEIDAQTALACMVVQEINKKAYIVAEVQSSKYLETLARSKVEEIFSIDQFANIMLANGAHARGTSNIIRDMVATEHGILKLLEVEERFFWGPFGELVHDTFVVGRLVLGVLEEAGNLHVRKSERIAEAKIKADIAQSVESLKRVREVAANKVILAPPIDYIIKPHSRMILMNNNCASLWDQKT
;
A
#
# COMPACT_ATOMS: atom_id res chain seq x y z
N MET A 1 -24.58 62.69 -1.63
CA MET A 1 -25.74 62.28 -2.48
C MET A 1 -25.36 61.48 -3.74
N GLY A 2 -24.12 61.51 -4.25
CA GLY A 2 -23.71 60.75 -5.45
C GLY A 2 -23.68 59.22 -5.28
N GLN A 3 -23.10 58.70 -4.19
CA GLN A 3 -22.96 57.26 -3.96
C GLN A 3 -24.29 56.49 -3.76
N GLN A 4 -25.32 57.13 -3.21
CA GLN A 4 -26.65 56.50 -3.10
C GLN A 4 -27.38 56.41 -4.46
N ARG A 5 -27.13 57.36 -5.37
CA ARG A 5 -27.70 57.33 -6.73
C ARG A 5 -27.07 56.23 -7.59
N GLU A 6 -25.76 56.02 -7.48
CA GLU A 6 -25.07 54.93 -8.22
C GLU A 6 -25.49 53.54 -7.76
N GLY A 7 -25.65 53.33 -6.44
CA GLY A 7 -26.17 52.08 -5.89
C GLY A 7 -27.59 51.76 -6.36
N ALA A 8 -28.48 52.76 -6.43
CA ALA A 8 -29.84 52.58 -6.93
C ALA A 8 -29.91 52.28 -8.45
N LEU A 9 -29.04 52.92 -9.25
CA LEU A 9 -28.92 52.66 -10.69
C LEU A 9 -28.33 51.27 -11.00
N ALA A 10 -27.36 50.81 -10.23
CA ALA A 10 -26.80 49.46 -10.34
C ALA A 10 -27.83 48.39 -9.99
N THR A 11 -28.62 48.59 -8.93
CA THR A 11 -29.71 47.70 -8.53
C THR A 11 -30.83 47.67 -9.59
N LYS A 12 -31.22 48.83 -10.15
CA LYS A 12 -32.17 48.89 -11.29
C LYS A 12 -31.66 48.14 -12.53
N LYS A 13 -30.38 48.25 -12.88
CA LYS A 13 -29.76 47.51 -14.00
C LYS A 13 -29.68 46.00 -13.74
N LYS A 14 -29.46 45.58 -12.48
CA LYS A 14 -29.42 44.17 -12.08
C LYS A 14 -30.82 43.54 -12.11
N ILE A 15 -31.82 44.25 -11.61
CA ILE A 15 -33.23 43.87 -11.66
C ILE A 15 -33.72 43.82 -13.11
N SER A 16 -33.40 44.82 -13.95
CA SER A 16 -33.83 44.81 -15.36
C SER A 16 -33.17 43.69 -16.17
N ARG A 17 -31.91 43.33 -15.87
CA ARG A 17 -31.25 42.15 -16.46
C ARG A 17 -31.86 40.83 -15.99
N GLN A 18 -32.27 40.72 -14.73
CA GLN A 18 -32.96 39.52 -14.23
C GLN A 18 -34.37 39.39 -14.82
N ILE A 19 -35.13 40.49 -14.90
CA ILE A 19 -36.44 40.52 -15.54
C ILE A 19 -36.34 40.18 -17.03
N LYS A 20 -35.37 40.75 -17.76
CA LYS A 20 -35.11 40.37 -19.16
C LYS A 20 -34.75 38.89 -19.31
N LYS A 21 -33.95 38.31 -18.40
CA LYS A 21 -33.65 36.86 -18.41
C LYS A 21 -34.87 35.97 -18.15
N VAL A 22 -35.84 36.43 -17.36
CA VAL A 22 -37.08 35.70 -17.07
C VAL A 22 -38.09 35.85 -18.21
N ILE A 23 -38.25 37.06 -18.75
CA ILE A 23 -39.17 37.35 -19.87
C ILE A 23 -38.68 36.69 -21.17
N PHE A 24 -37.37 36.61 -21.42
CA PHE A 24 -36.81 35.93 -22.59
C PHE A 24 -36.50 34.44 -22.37
N ASN A 25 -37.00 33.83 -21.29
CA ASN A 25 -36.89 32.39 -21.14
C ASN A 25 -37.84 31.73 -22.15
N PRO A 26 -37.35 30.89 -23.08
CA PRO A 26 -38.17 30.27 -24.12
C PRO A 26 -39.42 29.58 -23.56
N ALA A 27 -39.33 28.95 -22.39
CA ALA A 27 -40.48 28.31 -21.74
C ALA A 27 -41.55 29.32 -21.30
N VAL A 28 -41.14 30.48 -20.76
CA VAL A 28 -42.06 31.54 -20.30
C VAL A 28 -42.70 32.24 -21.50
N THR A 29 -41.94 32.48 -22.57
CA THR A 29 -42.48 33.06 -23.82
C THR A 29 -43.45 32.12 -24.52
N THR A 30 -43.17 30.81 -24.56
CA THR A 30 -44.09 29.81 -25.12
C THR A 30 -45.37 29.71 -24.30
N LEU A 31 -45.27 29.72 -22.97
CA LEU A 31 -46.44 29.68 -22.09
C LEU A 31 -47.29 30.95 -22.24
N ALA A 32 -46.67 32.13 -22.25
CA ALA A 32 -47.36 33.39 -22.49
C ALA A 32 -48.00 33.46 -23.89
N GLY A 33 -47.31 32.95 -24.91
CA GLY A 33 -47.84 32.84 -26.28
C GLY A 33 -49.06 31.91 -26.37
N PHE A 34 -49.05 30.80 -25.65
CA PHE A 34 -50.20 29.88 -25.55
C PHE A 34 -51.41 30.55 -24.89
N PHE A 35 -51.22 31.23 -23.76
CA PHE A 35 -52.31 31.96 -23.11
C PHE A 35 -52.83 33.11 -24.00
N ALA A 36 -51.95 33.86 -24.66
CA ALA A 36 -52.36 34.90 -25.60
C ALA A 36 -53.15 34.32 -26.79
N PHE A 37 -52.72 33.18 -27.34
CA PHE A 37 -53.44 32.46 -28.39
C PHE A 37 -54.85 32.06 -27.93
N LEU A 38 -54.98 31.48 -26.74
CA LEU A 38 -56.29 31.11 -26.18
C LEU A 38 -57.20 32.34 -26.00
N LEU A 39 -56.67 33.44 -25.45
CA LEU A 39 -57.44 34.65 -25.23
C LEU A 39 -57.92 35.28 -26.56
N VAL A 40 -57.03 35.36 -27.55
CA VAL A 40 -57.36 35.91 -28.88
C VAL A 40 -58.41 35.07 -29.59
N ILE A 41 -58.25 33.74 -29.59
CA ILE A 41 -59.25 32.85 -30.20
C ILE A 41 -60.59 32.92 -29.47
N SER A 42 -60.58 33.01 -28.14
CA SER A 42 -61.80 33.16 -27.34
C SER A 42 -62.55 34.46 -27.68
N LEU A 43 -61.83 35.57 -27.89
CA LEU A 43 -62.42 36.84 -28.33
C LEU A 43 -63.00 36.74 -29.75
N ILE A 44 -62.30 36.10 -30.69
CA ILE A 44 -62.76 35.93 -32.06
C ILE A 44 -64.02 35.05 -32.12
N ILE A 45 -64.03 33.94 -31.38
CA ILE A 45 -65.20 33.05 -31.31
C ILE A 45 -66.40 33.78 -30.69
N GLN A 46 -66.17 34.57 -29.63
CA GLN A 46 -67.22 35.38 -29.04
C GLN A 46 -67.83 36.33 -30.07
N GLU A 47 -67.01 37.11 -30.77
CA GLU A 47 -67.50 38.09 -31.75
C GLU A 47 -68.30 37.43 -32.89
N VAL A 48 -67.79 36.32 -33.42
CA VAL A 48 -68.38 35.60 -34.54
C VAL A 48 -69.69 34.89 -34.16
N GLU A 49 -69.77 34.28 -32.98
CA GLU A 49 -70.98 33.58 -32.52
C GLU A 49 -72.00 34.51 -31.86
N HIS A 50 -71.58 35.65 -31.30
CA HIS A 50 -72.48 36.68 -30.75
C HIS A 50 -73.21 37.46 -31.85
N SER A 51 -72.54 37.70 -32.99
CA SER A 51 -73.11 38.38 -34.17
C SER A 51 -74.29 37.65 -34.82
N ARG A 52 -74.56 36.39 -34.44
CA ARG A 52 -75.67 35.57 -34.96
C ARG A 52 -77.04 35.96 -34.40
N GLY A 53 -77.09 36.67 -33.26
CA GLY A 53 -78.35 37.09 -32.62
C GLY A 53 -79.20 35.91 -32.11
N GLY A 54 -78.94 35.45 -30.89
CA GLY A 54 -79.68 34.39 -30.19
C GLY A 54 -78.85 33.78 -29.06
N ALA A 55 -79.46 33.03 -28.13
CA ALA A 55 -78.75 32.36 -27.02
C ALA A 55 -77.79 31.28 -27.56
N SER A 56 -76.57 31.68 -27.91
CA SER A 56 -75.56 30.83 -28.57
C SER A 56 -74.66 30.09 -27.59
N GLY A 57 -74.75 30.39 -26.30
CA GLY A 57 -73.84 29.86 -25.27
C GLY A 57 -72.50 30.60 -25.21
N PHE A 58 -72.27 31.59 -26.08
CA PHE A 58 -71.07 32.44 -26.13
C PHE A 58 -71.36 33.89 -25.69
N ASP A 59 -72.32 34.07 -24.78
CA ASP A 59 -72.85 35.39 -24.39
C ASP A 59 -71.87 36.23 -23.55
N THR A 60 -70.87 35.59 -22.93
CA THR A 60 -69.80 36.27 -22.20
C THR A 60 -68.44 35.76 -22.65
N PHE A 61 -67.42 36.63 -22.53
CA PHE A 61 -66.03 36.25 -22.79
C PHE A 61 -65.60 35.00 -22.00
N PHE A 62 -66.11 34.89 -20.77
CA PHE A 62 -65.81 33.76 -19.89
C PHE A 62 -66.30 32.44 -20.48
N HIS A 63 -67.48 32.40 -21.11
CA HIS A 63 -67.98 31.19 -21.78
C HIS A 63 -67.15 30.81 -23.01
N SER A 64 -66.69 31.80 -23.79
CA SER A 64 -65.80 31.55 -24.94
C SER A 64 -64.42 31.05 -24.52
N LEU A 65 -63.90 31.56 -23.39
CA LEU A 65 -62.65 31.09 -22.79
C LEU A 65 -62.80 29.68 -22.20
N TRP A 66 -63.92 29.40 -21.52
CA TRP A 66 -64.28 28.07 -21.03
C TRP A 66 -64.32 27.05 -22.17
N PHE A 67 -65.04 27.34 -23.24
CA PHE A 67 -65.10 26.50 -24.44
C PHE A 67 -63.70 26.24 -25.02
N SER A 68 -62.88 27.30 -25.12
CA SER A 68 -61.54 27.19 -25.69
C SER A 68 -60.61 26.31 -24.84
N ILE A 69 -60.67 26.45 -23.52
CA ILE A 69 -59.90 25.61 -22.58
C ILE A 69 -60.37 24.15 -22.65
N VAL A 70 -61.67 23.88 -22.57
CA VAL A 70 -62.24 22.52 -22.62
C VAL A 70 -61.93 21.82 -23.95
N THR A 71 -61.91 22.57 -25.04
CA THR A 71 -61.59 22.06 -26.39
C THR A 71 -60.10 21.76 -26.55
N VAL A 72 -59.22 22.68 -26.14
CA VAL A 72 -57.75 22.50 -26.26
C VAL A 72 -57.22 21.44 -25.30
N THR A 73 -57.82 21.29 -24.12
CA THR A 73 -57.51 20.21 -23.17
C THR A 73 -58.15 18.87 -23.53
N THR A 74 -58.86 18.81 -24.67
CA THR A 74 -59.53 17.61 -25.18
C THR A 74 -60.54 16.98 -24.22
N VAL A 75 -61.10 17.77 -23.28
CA VAL A 75 -62.14 17.28 -22.34
C VAL A 75 -63.49 17.19 -23.04
N GLY A 76 -63.84 18.22 -23.82
CA GLY A 76 -64.98 18.21 -24.73
C GLY A 76 -66.34 17.88 -24.11
N TYR A 77 -66.79 18.64 -23.10
CA TYR A 77 -68.09 18.41 -22.45
C TYR A 77 -69.30 18.48 -23.39
N GLY A 78 -69.19 19.19 -24.52
CA GLY A 78 -70.28 19.36 -25.50
C GLY A 78 -71.42 20.25 -25.01
N ASP A 79 -71.22 20.96 -23.90
CA ASP A 79 -72.13 21.92 -23.29
C ASP A 79 -72.28 23.20 -24.12
N ILE A 80 -71.19 23.65 -24.74
CA ILE A 80 -71.14 24.81 -25.62
C ILE A 80 -70.39 24.41 -26.91
N ALA A 81 -70.95 24.75 -28.08
CA ALA A 81 -70.33 24.45 -29.37
C ALA A 81 -70.72 25.49 -30.44
N PRO A 82 -69.78 25.88 -31.34
CA PRO A 82 -70.04 26.85 -32.39
C PRO A 82 -71.04 26.31 -33.42
N LYS A 83 -72.05 27.11 -33.75
CA LYS A 83 -73.09 26.74 -34.73
C LYS A 83 -72.93 27.47 -36.05
N THR A 84 -72.07 28.50 -36.12
CA THR A 84 -71.78 29.22 -37.37
C THR A 84 -70.67 28.52 -38.15
N GLN A 85 -70.73 28.59 -39.49
CA GLN A 85 -69.66 28.07 -40.35
C GLN A 85 -68.31 28.75 -40.04
N SER A 86 -68.33 30.06 -39.78
CA SER A 86 -67.16 30.83 -39.38
C SER A 86 -66.62 30.43 -38.00
N GLY A 87 -67.49 30.20 -37.01
CA GLY A 87 -67.10 29.73 -35.69
C GLY A 87 -66.52 28.31 -35.70
N GLN A 88 -67.05 27.43 -36.56
CA GLN A 88 -66.49 26.10 -36.81
C GLN A 88 -65.10 26.19 -37.44
N LEU A 89 -64.89 27.09 -38.41
CA LEU A 89 -63.57 27.32 -39.03
C LEU A 89 -62.54 27.81 -38.00
N VAL A 90 -62.91 28.79 -37.16
CA VAL A 90 -62.04 29.29 -36.07
C VAL A 90 -61.73 28.17 -35.05
N THR A 91 -62.70 27.31 -34.78
CA THR A 91 -62.51 26.15 -33.89
C THR A 91 -61.56 25.10 -34.50
N MET A 92 -61.54 24.91 -35.82
CA MET A 92 -60.50 24.09 -36.46
C MET A 92 -59.10 24.67 -36.19
N PHE A 93 -58.92 25.98 -36.31
CA PHE A 93 -57.64 26.64 -35.95
C PHE A 93 -57.31 26.49 -34.47
N LEU A 94 -58.31 26.57 -33.58
CA LEU A 94 -58.14 26.32 -32.16
C LEU A 94 -57.62 24.90 -31.88
N ILE A 95 -58.19 23.89 -32.53
CA ILE A 95 -57.81 22.49 -32.33
C ILE A 95 -56.39 22.23 -32.85
N PHE A 96 -56.10 22.60 -34.11
CA PHE A 96 -54.76 22.42 -34.69
C PHE A 96 -53.70 23.23 -33.94
N GLY A 97 -54.00 24.49 -33.60
CA GLY A 97 -53.12 25.34 -32.82
C GLY A 97 -52.92 24.83 -31.40
N GLY A 98 -53.99 24.39 -30.74
CA GLY A 98 -53.97 23.83 -29.39
C GLY A 98 -53.08 22.59 -29.28
N ILE A 99 -53.22 21.64 -30.22
CA ILE A 99 -52.36 20.44 -30.30
C ILE A 99 -50.90 20.85 -30.56
N GLY A 100 -50.67 21.80 -31.48
CA GLY A 100 -49.33 22.32 -31.77
C GLY A 100 -48.65 22.93 -30.53
N TYR A 101 -49.36 23.80 -29.81
CA TYR A 101 -48.84 24.41 -28.58
C TYR A 101 -48.63 23.41 -27.46
N ALA A 102 -49.53 22.42 -27.29
CA ALA A 102 -49.35 21.36 -26.32
C ALA A 102 -48.06 20.54 -26.58
N GLY A 103 -47.75 20.27 -27.85
CA GLY A 103 -46.50 19.64 -28.26
C GLY A 103 -45.26 20.49 -27.93
N VAL A 104 -45.28 21.78 -28.24
CA VAL A 104 -44.16 22.70 -27.93
C VAL A 104 -43.97 22.85 -26.42
N LEU A 105 -45.05 22.96 -25.64
CA LEU A 105 -44.97 23.04 -24.17
C LEU A 105 -44.35 21.79 -23.56
N THR A 106 -44.80 20.61 -24.00
CA THR A 106 -44.25 19.31 -23.56
C THR A 106 -42.76 19.21 -23.91
N GLY A 107 -42.37 19.60 -25.14
CA GLY A 107 -40.98 19.61 -25.58
C GLY A 107 -40.10 20.59 -24.80
N ALA A 108 -40.63 21.76 -24.43
CA ALA A 108 -39.91 22.76 -23.64
C ALA A 108 -39.68 22.29 -22.20
N ILE A 109 -40.70 21.71 -21.55
CA ILE A 109 -40.58 21.15 -20.19
C ILE A 109 -39.59 19.98 -20.20
N THR A 110 -39.71 19.07 -21.18
CA THR A 110 -38.81 17.94 -21.34
C THR A 110 -37.37 18.40 -21.54
N SER A 111 -37.12 19.35 -22.44
CA SER A 111 -35.79 19.90 -22.69
C SER A 111 -35.20 20.56 -21.44
N TRP A 112 -36.01 21.30 -20.67
CA TRP A 112 -35.56 21.89 -19.41
C TRP A 112 -35.19 20.83 -18.36
N LEU A 113 -36.00 19.77 -18.23
CA LEU A 113 -35.72 18.67 -17.31
C LEU A 113 -34.47 17.89 -17.70
N VAL A 114 -34.33 17.57 -19.00
CA VAL A 114 -33.17 16.89 -19.57
C VAL A 114 -31.91 17.73 -19.38
N GLU A 115 -31.94 19.02 -19.69
CA GLU A 115 -30.80 19.93 -19.51
C GLU A 115 -30.42 20.08 -18.03
N ARG A 116 -31.40 20.17 -17.14
CA ARG A 116 -31.16 20.20 -15.69
C ARG A 116 -30.50 18.91 -15.22
N ASN A 117 -30.98 17.75 -15.66
CA ASN A 117 -30.41 16.47 -15.29
C ASN A 117 -28.99 16.32 -15.87
N ARG A 118 -28.79 16.71 -17.14
CA ARG A 118 -27.49 16.72 -17.80
C ARG A 118 -26.48 17.57 -17.06
N ARG A 119 -26.85 18.79 -16.63
CA ARG A 119 -25.97 19.66 -15.82
C ARG A 119 -25.65 19.06 -14.46
N ARG A 120 -26.62 18.40 -13.81
CA ARG A 120 -26.39 17.74 -12.52
C ARG A 120 -25.42 16.56 -12.67
N VAL A 121 -25.62 15.72 -13.67
CA VAL A 121 -24.74 14.57 -13.96
C VAL A 121 -23.35 15.04 -14.39
N ALA A 122 -23.26 16.16 -15.12
CA ALA A 122 -21.99 16.80 -15.46
C ALA A 122 -21.31 17.50 -14.27
N GLY A 123 -21.87 17.45 -13.06
CA GLY A 123 -21.27 18.08 -11.87
C GLY A 123 -21.31 19.62 -11.88
N LEU A 124 -22.09 20.25 -12.76
CA LEU A 124 -22.15 21.71 -12.89
C LEU A 124 -23.10 22.38 -11.89
N VAL A 125 -23.79 21.58 -11.07
CA VAL A 125 -24.72 22.05 -10.05
C VAL A 125 -24.02 21.99 -8.69
N PRO A 126 -23.96 23.12 -7.94
CA PRO A 126 -23.39 23.13 -6.60
C PRO A 126 -24.01 22.06 -5.70
N LEU A 127 -23.17 21.41 -4.90
CA LEU A 127 -23.60 20.31 -4.04
C LEU A 127 -24.41 20.86 -2.86
N LYS A 128 -25.62 20.33 -2.64
CA LYS A 128 -26.44 20.71 -1.49
C LYS A 128 -26.00 19.93 -0.25
N LYS A 129 -25.53 20.66 0.78
CA LYS A 129 -25.28 20.18 2.16
C LYS A 129 -24.63 18.79 2.26
N ALA A 130 -23.51 18.60 1.57
CA ALA A 130 -22.65 17.44 1.76
C ALA A 130 -21.65 17.75 2.88
N HIS A 131 -22.10 17.65 4.13
CA HIS A 131 -21.26 17.89 5.31
C HIS A 131 -20.48 16.63 5.71
N ASP A 132 -19.31 16.81 6.31
CA ASP A 132 -18.47 15.75 6.90
C ASP A 132 -18.02 14.64 5.92
N LYS A 133 -17.81 15.00 4.66
CA LYS A 133 -17.41 14.07 3.59
C LYS A 133 -15.90 14.09 3.31
N LEU A 134 -15.40 13.05 2.66
CA LEU A 134 -14.06 13.04 2.07
C LEU A 134 -14.11 13.72 0.70
N LEU A 135 -13.45 14.87 0.57
CA LEU A 135 -13.30 15.55 -0.72
C LEU A 135 -11.98 15.13 -1.37
N ILE A 136 -12.06 14.69 -2.63
CA ILE A 136 -10.92 14.29 -3.44
C ILE A 136 -10.80 15.29 -4.60
N CYS A 137 -9.68 16.00 -4.64
CA CYS A 137 -9.31 16.97 -5.67
C CYS A 137 -8.33 16.34 -6.66
N GLY A 138 -8.55 16.57 -7.95
CA GLY A 138 -7.69 16.07 -9.03
C GLY A 138 -8.16 14.73 -9.60
N TRP A 139 -7.34 14.17 -10.49
CA TRP A 139 -7.65 12.94 -11.21
C TRP A 139 -6.43 12.03 -11.39
N LYS A 140 -6.68 10.72 -11.50
CA LYS A 140 -5.68 9.69 -11.77
C LYS A 140 -6.21 8.73 -12.83
N PRO A 141 -5.36 8.18 -13.72
CA PRO A 141 -5.79 7.17 -14.70
C PRO A 141 -6.48 5.95 -14.07
N ASN A 142 -6.01 5.50 -12.91
CA ASN A 142 -6.54 4.35 -12.16
C ASN A 142 -7.59 4.74 -11.09
N MET A 143 -8.27 5.89 -11.25
CA MET A 143 -9.22 6.46 -10.27
C MET A 143 -10.26 5.44 -9.76
N ARG A 144 -10.79 4.58 -10.63
CA ARG A 144 -11.78 3.56 -10.24
C ARG A 144 -11.28 2.66 -9.10
N GLU A 145 -10.09 2.07 -9.27
CA GLU A 145 -9.53 1.15 -8.28
C GLU A 145 -9.08 1.89 -7.02
N MET A 146 -8.58 3.13 -7.15
CA MET A 146 -8.25 3.97 -6.01
C MET A 146 -9.47 4.27 -5.14
N LEU A 147 -10.59 4.70 -5.73
CA LEU A 147 -11.83 4.97 -4.98
C LEU A 147 -12.39 3.70 -4.32
N LYS A 148 -12.36 2.56 -5.01
CA LYS A 148 -12.74 1.26 -4.43
C LYS A 148 -11.85 0.91 -3.23
N SER A 149 -10.55 1.14 -3.33
CA SER A 149 -9.58 0.90 -2.26
C SER A 149 -9.88 1.79 -1.04
N ILE A 150 -10.19 3.07 -1.26
CA ILE A 150 -10.59 4.01 -0.21
C ILE A 150 -11.86 3.51 0.50
N ILE A 151 -12.90 3.15 -0.25
CA ILE A 151 -14.17 2.63 0.29
C ILE A 151 -13.93 1.38 1.13
N LYS A 152 -13.17 0.41 0.59
CA LYS A 152 -12.86 -0.85 1.28
C LYS A 152 -12.10 -0.64 2.59
N ILE A 153 -11.02 0.15 2.59
CA ILE A 153 -10.22 0.40 3.81
C ILE A 153 -11.04 1.19 4.83
N SER A 154 -11.74 2.23 4.37
CA SER A 154 -12.45 3.13 5.28
C SER A 154 -13.77 2.58 5.81
N GLY A 155 -14.32 1.55 5.15
CA GLY A 155 -15.67 1.05 5.41
C GLY A 155 -16.75 2.11 5.20
N CYS A 156 -16.47 3.16 4.42
CA CYS A 156 -17.43 4.22 4.12
C CYS A 156 -18.25 3.90 2.88
N ASP A 157 -19.42 4.52 2.74
CA ASP A 157 -20.24 4.36 1.54
C ASP A 157 -19.76 5.29 0.41
N SER A 158 -20.08 4.95 -0.84
CA SER A 158 -19.75 5.80 -1.99
C SER A 158 -20.32 7.22 -1.85
N SER A 159 -21.47 7.37 -1.17
CA SER A 159 -22.08 8.67 -0.88
C SER A 159 -21.24 9.56 0.04
N ASP A 160 -20.28 9.01 0.79
CA ASP A 160 -19.37 9.79 1.65
C ASP A 160 -18.23 10.45 0.88
N LEU A 161 -18.12 10.15 -0.42
CA LEU A 161 -17.11 10.70 -1.30
C LEU A 161 -17.64 11.91 -2.08
N VAL A 162 -16.81 12.93 -2.18
CA VAL A 162 -16.98 14.06 -3.09
C VAL A 162 -15.78 14.13 -4.01
N LEU A 163 -16.00 14.06 -5.31
CA LEU A 163 -14.96 14.20 -6.32
C LEU A 163 -15.05 15.60 -6.96
N LEU A 164 -13.92 16.31 -6.98
CA LEU A 164 -13.76 17.63 -7.60
C LEU A 164 -12.63 17.56 -8.64
N ASN A 165 -12.98 17.69 -9.91
CA ASN A 165 -12.00 17.75 -10.99
C ASN A 165 -12.59 18.40 -12.26
N GLN A 166 -11.75 18.53 -13.29
CA GLN A 166 -12.10 19.07 -14.59
C GLN A 166 -12.26 18.00 -15.68
N MET A 167 -12.42 16.72 -15.31
CA MET A 167 -12.51 15.63 -16.27
C MET A 167 -13.83 15.65 -17.03
N ASN A 168 -13.83 14.96 -18.17
CA ASN A 168 -15.02 14.82 -18.97
C ASN A 168 -16.08 14.01 -18.22
N HIS A 169 -17.33 14.49 -18.24
CA HIS A 169 -18.46 13.83 -17.60
C HIS A 169 -18.62 12.34 -17.95
N ARG A 170 -18.15 11.90 -19.13
CA ARG A 170 -18.21 10.49 -19.55
C ARG A 170 -17.33 9.58 -18.68
N GLU A 171 -16.08 9.97 -18.43
CA GLU A 171 -15.17 9.17 -17.60
C GLU A 171 -15.66 9.07 -16.16
N VAL A 172 -16.24 10.15 -15.64
CA VAL A 172 -16.87 10.15 -14.31
C VAL A 172 -18.14 9.29 -14.28
N GLN A 173 -18.93 9.27 -15.36
CA GLN A 173 -20.07 8.35 -15.49
C GLN A 173 -19.61 6.88 -15.58
N ASP A 174 -18.46 6.61 -16.20
CA ASP A 174 -17.90 5.25 -16.27
C ASP A 174 -17.48 4.72 -14.90
N LEU A 175 -17.18 5.59 -13.93
CA LEU A 175 -16.99 5.18 -12.54
C LEU A 175 -18.29 4.65 -11.92
N ARG A 176 -19.42 5.29 -12.21
CA ARG A 176 -20.76 4.92 -11.67
C ARG A 176 -21.31 3.60 -12.20
N LYS A 177 -20.68 3.01 -13.21
CA LYS A 177 -21.03 1.66 -13.70
C LYS A 177 -20.59 0.57 -12.73
N ASP A 178 -19.63 0.86 -11.85
CA ASP A 178 -19.20 -0.07 -10.82
C ASP A 178 -20.17 -0.01 -9.62
N PRO A 179 -20.71 -1.16 -9.15
CA PRO A 179 -21.66 -1.19 -8.04
C PRO A 179 -21.15 -0.54 -6.74
N LEU A 180 -19.83 -0.51 -6.52
CA LEU A 180 -19.25 0.13 -5.35
C LEU A 180 -19.19 1.66 -5.46
N LEU A 181 -19.43 2.24 -6.64
CA LEU A 181 -19.26 3.66 -6.94
C LEU A 181 -20.51 4.30 -7.55
N GLU A 182 -21.71 3.78 -7.29
CA GLU A 182 -22.94 4.26 -7.93
C GLU A 182 -23.30 5.70 -7.49
N ASP A 183 -23.10 6.05 -6.21
CA ASP A 183 -23.74 7.19 -5.56
C ASP A 183 -22.79 8.30 -5.04
N PHE A 184 -21.53 8.31 -5.48
CA PHE A 184 -20.61 9.39 -5.09
C PHE A 184 -21.02 10.76 -5.63
N HIS A 185 -20.71 11.80 -4.85
CA HIS A 185 -20.94 13.18 -5.26
C HIS A 185 -19.85 13.67 -6.19
N TYR A 186 -20.24 14.39 -7.24
CA TYR A 186 -19.30 14.96 -8.20
C TYR A 186 -19.61 16.43 -8.44
N TYR A 187 -18.57 17.27 -8.43
CA TYR A 187 -18.62 18.63 -8.90
C TYR A 187 -17.51 18.84 -9.94
N SER A 188 -17.88 19.33 -11.12
CA SER A 188 -16.94 19.64 -12.19
C SER A 188 -16.48 21.08 -12.04
N GLY A 189 -15.19 21.28 -11.76
CA GLY A 189 -14.62 22.60 -11.49
C GLY A 189 -13.13 22.57 -11.25
N ASP A 190 -12.55 23.76 -11.13
CA ASP A 190 -11.13 23.96 -10.84
C ASP A 190 -10.89 23.91 -9.33
N ASP A 191 -10.05 22.98 -8.89
CA ASP A 191 -9.68 22.80 -7.49
C ASP A 191 -8.76 23.90 -6.96
N THR A 192 -8.15 24.71 -7.83
CA THR A 192 -7.42 25.91 -7.42
C THR A 192 -8.35 27.11 -7.16
N ASN A 193 -9.60 27.06 -7.64
CA ASN A 193 -10.56 28.13 -7.51
C ASN A 193 -11.38 28.01 -6.21
N LEU A 194 -11.33 29.06 -5.39
CA LEU A 194 -12.03 29.13 -4.11
C LEU A 194 -13.56 29.00 -4.24
N GLU A 195 -14.17 29.52 -5.32
CA GLU A 195 -15.61 29.39 -5.54
C GLU A 195 -16.02 27.95 -5.84
N ASP A 196 -15.23 27.23 -6.63
CA ASP A 196 -15.52 25.85 -7.01
C ASP A 196 -15.29 24.90 -5.84
N LEU A 197 -14.21 25.08 -5.08
CA LEU A 197 -14.02 24.42 -3.78
C LEU A 197 -15.21 24.66 -2.83
N ARG A 198 -15.75 25.89 -2.80
CA ARG A 198 -16.93 26.20 -1.98
C ARG A 198 -18.17 25.48 -2.47
N LYS A 199 -18.42 25.43 -3.79
CA LYS A 199 -19.57 24.72 -4.39
C LYS A 199 -19.45 23.19 -4.27
N ALA A 200 -18.21 22.68 -4.14
CA ALA A 200 -17.91 21.29 -3.81
C ALA A 200 -17.95 20.99 -2.30
N ASN A 201 -18.32 21.97 -1.46
CA ASN A 201 -18.40 21.85 0.01
C ASN A 201 -17.07 21.56 0.73
N ALA A 202 -15.94 22.02 0.19
CA ALA A 202 -14.63 21.91 0.84
C ALA A 202 -14.60 22.51 2.26
N HIS A 203 -15.35 23.59 2.49
CA HIS A 203 -15.47 24.26 3.80
C HIS A 203 -16.11 23.42 4.92
N THR A 204 -16.79 22.33 4.57
CA THR A 204 -17.42 21.39 5.54
C THR A 204 -16.90 19.97 5.38
N ALA A 205 -15.86 19.77 4.57
CA ALA A 205 -15.25 18.46 4.38
C ALA A 205 -14.51 18.03 5.65
N ARG A 206 -14.62 16.73 5.96
CA ARG A 206 -13.93 16.10 7.10
C ARG A 206 -12.42 16.05 6.86
N LYS A 207 -12.06 15.69 5.64
CA LYS A 207 -10.70 15.50 5.15
C LYS A 207 -10.68 15.83 3.66
N ILE A 208 -9.57 16.38 3.18
CA ILE A 208 -9.36 16.70 1.78
C ILE A 208 -8.11 15.95 1.30
N LEU A 209 -8.25 15.18 0.23
CA LEU A 209 -7.16 14.51 -0.47
C LEU A 209 -6.92 15.24 -1.79
N VAL A 210 -5.75 15.85 -1.96
CA VAL A 210 -5.32 16.51 -3.19
C VAL A 210 -4.37 15.58 -3.92
N LEU A 211 -4.77 15.13 -5.09
CA LEU A 211 -4.01 14.20 -5.92
C LEU A 211 -3.11 14.96 -6.90
N ALA A 212 -1.96 14.36 -7.21
CA ALA A 212 -1.14 14.82 -8.33
C ALA A 212 -1.84 14.45 -9.65
N ASP A 213 -2.46 15.44 -10.28
CA ASP A 213 -3.32 15.31 -11.46
C ASP A 213 -2.53 15.05 -12.75
N HIS A 214 -2.20 13.78 -13.04
CA HIS A 214 -1.42 13.32 -14.20
C HIS A 214 -2.18 13.36 -15.54
N ARG A 215 -2.84 14.48 -15.84
CA ARG A 215 -3.32 14.72 -17.19
C ARG A 215 -2.11 14.84 -18.14
N PRO A 216 -2.11 14.18 -19.31
CA PRO A 216 -0.94 14.04 -20.18
C PRO A 216 -0.38 15.36 -20.73
N GLU A 217 -1.13 16.45 -20.60
CA GLU A 217 -0.76 17.78 -21.08
C GLU A 217 0.13 18.58 -20.11
N LYS A 218 0.39 18.07 -18.90
CA LYS A 218 1.09 18.82 -17.84
C LYS A 218 2.46 18.24 -17.52
N SER A 219 3.41 19.15 -17.32
CA SER A 219 4.72 18.79 -16.75
C SER A 219 4.60 18.41 -15.27
N PRO A 220 5.52 17.59 -14.72
CA PRO A 220 5.55 17.27 -13.29
C PRO A 220 5.59 18.52 -12.39
N GLU A 221 6.27 19.58 -12.81
CA GLU A 221 6.28 20.87 -12.12
C GLU A 221 4.90 21.51 -12.04
N GLU A 222 4.18 21.58 -13.16
CA GLU A 222 2.83 22.18 -13.21
C GLU A 222 1.84 21.41 -12.35
N ILE A 223 1.95 20.08 -12.33
CA ILE A 223 1.11 19.21 -11.50
C ILE A 223 1.31 19.55 -10.02
N ASP A 224 2.55 19.60 -9.55
CA ASP A 224 2.85 19.92 -8.15
C ASP A 224 2.47 21.35 -7.78
N PHE A 225 2.68 22.32 -8.68
CA PHE A 225 2.23 23.69 -8.46
C PHE A 225 0.71 23.77 -8.29
N GLN A 226 -0.06 23.03 -9.08
CA GLN A 226 -1.52 22.97 -8.91
C GLN A 226 -1.92 22.35 -7.57
N SER A 227 -1.27 21.26 -7.15
CA SER A 227 -1.51 20.65 -5.84
C SER A 227 -1.25 21.65 -4.69
N ILE A 228 -0.16 22.42 -4.79
CA ILE A 228 0.17 23.48 -3.81
C ILE A 228 -0.87 24.59 -3.82
N LEU A 229 -1.28 25.08 -4.99
CA LEU A 229 -2.28 26.15 -5.12
C LEU A 229 -3.63 25.72 -4.57
N THR A 230 -4.07 24.49 -4.88
CA THR A 230 -5.28 23.87 -4.33
C THR A 230 -5.21 23.84 -2.81
N SER A 231 -4.10 23.39 -2.23
CA SER A 231 -3.94 23.37 -0.77
C SER A 231 -3.98 24.78 -0.15
N LEU A 232 -3.32 25.77 -0.77
CA LEU A 232 -3.39 27.16 -0.30
C LEU A 232 -4.83 27.72 -0.36
N ALA A 233 -5.59 27.41 -1.42
CA ALA A 233 -6.98 27.81 -1.57
C ALA A 233 -7.88 27.14 -0.54
N VAL A 234 -7.68 25.84 -0.28
CA VAL A 234 -8.36 25.10 0.78
C VAL A 234 -8.07 25.70 2.14
N ASN A 235 -6.82 26.00 2.47
CA ASN A 235 -6.45 26.62 3.75
C ASN A 235 -7.05 28.01 3.92
N LYS A 236 -7.18 28.78 2.84
CA LYS A 236 -7.86 30.08 2.88
C LYS A 236 -9.36 29.93 3.16
N LEU A 237 -9.99 28.88 2.63
CA LEU A 237 -11.41 28.61 2.80
C LEU A 237 -11.74 27.93 4.14
N SER A 238 -10.89 27.00 4.59
CA SER A 238 -11.02 26.21 5.81
C SER A 238 -9.66 25.91 6.44
N PRO A 239 -9.10 26.83 7.26
CA PRO A 239 -7.75 26.71 7.83
C PRO A 239 -7.51 25.56 8.81
N GLY A 240 -8.55 24.78 9.14
CA GLY A 240 -8.50 23.67 10.09
C GLY A 240 -8.86 22.31 9.50
N THR A 241 -9.16 22.24 8.20
CA THR A 241 -9.49 20.97 7.54
C THR A 241 -8.22 20.17 7.30
N TYR A 242 -8.28 18.88 7.65
CA TYR A 242 -7.18 17.95 7.48
C TYR A 242 -6.90 17.71 5.99
N GLN A 243 -5.68 18.00 5.55
CA GLN A 243 -5.26 17.88 4.17
C GLN A 243 -4.17 16.84 4.00
N ILE A 244 -4.34 16.03 2.95
CA ILE A 244 -3.34 15.11 2.44
C ILE A 244 -3.03 15.54 1.02
N VAL A 245 -1.78 15.81 0.72
CA VAL A 245 -1.36 16.30 -0.60
C VAL A 245 -0.33 15.37 -1.19
N GLU A 246 -0.62 14.85 -2.36
CA GLU A 246 0.34 14.12 -3.16
C GLU A 246 1.18 15.09 -4.00
N LEU A 247 2.49 14.87 -4.02
CA LEU A 247 3.44 15.58 -4.86
C LEU A 247 4.37 14.58 -5.55
N ILE A 248 4.83 14.94 -6.73
CA ILE A 248 5.76 14.16 -7.54
C ILE A 248 7.20 14.50 -7.13
N LEU A 249 7.52 15.80 -7.05
CA LEU A 249 8.88 16.30 -6.92
C LEU A 249 9.19 16.74 -5.47
N PRO A 250 10.18 16.11 -4.81
CA PRO A 250 10.58 16.44 -3.43
C PRO A 250 11.00 17.89 -3.22
N LYS A 251 11.54 18.55 -4.27
CA LYS A 251 11.99 19.95 -4.23
C LYS A 251 10.88 20.91 -3.78
N PHE A 252 9.62 20.56 -3.98
CA PHE A 252 8.49 21.41 -3.62
C PHE A 252 8.00 21.27 -2.18
N ARG A 253 8.62 20.39 -1.38
CA ARG A 253 8.27 20.17 0.03
C ARG A 253 8.26 21.45 0.88
N LEU A 254 9.17 22.39 0.60
CA LEU A 254 9.24 23.64 1.35
C LEU A 254 8.01 24.54 1.13
N TYR A 255 7.45 24.55 -0.08
CA TYR A 255 6.28 25.37 -0.41
C TYR A 255 5.00 24.80 0.21
N ILE A 256 4.83 23.48 0.15
CA ILE A 256 3.64 22.84 0.75
C ILE A 256 3.65 22.91 2.28
N ASN A 257 4.83 22.91 2.91
CA ASN A 257 4.94 23.13 4.35
C ASN A 257 4.41 24.50 4.78
N GLN A 258 4.52 25.53 3.94
CA GLN A 258 3.92 26.85 4.20
C GLN A 258 2.39 26.83 4.11
N ALA A 259 1.86 25.94 3.27
CA ALA A 259 0.43 25.67 3.18
C ALA A 259 -0.13 24.89 4.38
N ARG A 260 0.66 24.59 5.44
CA ARG A 260 0.18 23.93 6.68
C ARG A 260 -0.53 22.59 6.45
N VAL A 261 -0.11 21.84 5.45
CA VAL A 261 -0.63 20.50 5.17
C VAL A 261 -0.21 19.51 6.25
N GLU A 262 -1.13 18.62 6.66
CA GLU A 262 -0.87 17.61 7.68
C GLU A 262 -0.08 16.39 7.15
N GLU A 263 -0.35 15.93 5.93
CA GLU A 263 0.38 14.82 5.31
C GLU A 263 0.77 15.12 3.86
N VAL A 264 2.02 14.83 3.49
CA VAL A 264 2.53 14.99 2.14
C VAL A 264 3.05 13.64 1.65
N ILE A 265 2.55 13.17 0.51
CA ILE A 265 2.87 11.86 -0.05
C ILE A 265 3.72 12.05 -1.31
N PHE A 266 4.96 11.53 -1.29
CA PHE A 266 5.85 11.48 -2.46
C PHE A 266 5.87 10.06 -3.03
N ASN A 267 4.80 9.69 -3.73
CA ASN A 267 4.54 8.30 -4.08
C ASN A 267 5.69 7.66 -4.90
N GLU A 268 6.21 8.36 -5.90
CA GLU A 268 7.32 7.88 -6.74
C GLU A 268 8.63 7.68 -5.94
N VAL A 269 8.92 8.58 -5.00
CA VAL A 269 10.11 8.46 -4.14
C VAL A 269 9.97 7.27 -3.20
N TYR A 270 8.80 7.08 -2.59
CA TYR A 270 8.57 5.98 -1.67
C TYR A 270 8.55 4.63 -2.38
N ALA A 271 7.96 4.56 -3.58
CA ALA A 271 8.00 3.38 -4.44
C ALA A 271 9.44 3.00 -4.79
N ARG A 272 10.28 3.99 -5.15
CA ARG A 272 11.70 3.77 -5.43
C ARG A 272 12.48 3.31 -4.20
N SER A 273 12.30 3.93 -3.04
CA SER A 273 12.93 3.47 -1.79
C SER A 273 12.51 2.04 -1.44
N HIS A 274 11.24 1.69 -1.66
CA HIS A 274 10.76 0.33 -1.46
C HIS A 274 11.37 -0.66 -2.46
N LEU A 275 11.54 -0.29 -3.73
CA LEU A 275 12.25 -1.10 -4.73
C LEU A 275 13.71 -1.36 -4.33
N VAL A 276 14.40 -0.36 -3.76
CA VAL A 276 15.74 -0.55 -3.18
C VAL A 276 15.69 -1.60 -2.06
N ASN A 277 14.73 -1.50 -1.13
CA ASN A 277 14.57 -2.48 -0.07
C ASN A 277 14.26 -3.88 -0.62
N ILE A 278 13.39 -3.99 -1.63
CA ILE A 278 13.10 -5.27 -2.30
C ILE A 278 14.36 -5.82 -2.94
N ALA A 279 15.19 -5.00 -3.59
CA ALA A 279 16.44 -5.45 -4.20
C ALA A 279 17.45 -5.95 -3.15
N LEU A 280 17.63 -5.21 -2.05
CA LEU A 280 18.51 -5.58 -0.93
C LEU A 280 18.03 -6.86 -0.24
N MET A 281 16.72 -6.98 0.01
CA MET A 281 16.14 -7.99 0.89
C MET A 281 14.94 -8.66 0.22
N SER A 282 15.07 -9.95 -0.10
CA SER A 282 13.98 -10.75 -0.65
C SER A 282 12.85 -10.95 0.37
N GLY A 283 11.61 -10.65 -0.04
CA GLY A 283 10.38 -10.78 0.72
C GLY A 283 9.82 -9.46 1.26
N MET A 284 10.50 -8.33 1.01
CA MET A 284 10.09 -7.02 1.54
C MET A 284 8.75 -6.55 0.99
N ASN A 285 8.40 -6.89 -0.26
CA ASN A 285 7.12 -6.47 -0.80
C ASN A 285 5.96 -7.22 -0.11
N ASN A 286 6.11 -8.53 0.05
CA ASN A 286 5.14 -9.37 0.76
C ASN A 286 4.94 -8.87 2.20
N LEU A 287 6.05 -8.49 2.87
CA LEU A 287 6.00 -7.94 4.21
C LEU A 287 5.22 -6.62 4.25
N LEU A 288 5.51 -5.68 3.35
CA LEU A 288 4.79 -4.41 3.28
C LEU A 288 3.28 -4.62 3.05
N LEU A 289 2.92 -5.50 2.11
CA LEU A 289 1.53 -5.85 1.83
C LEU A 289 0.86 -6.45 3.07
N SER A 290 1.53 -7.31 3.85
CA SER A 290 0.94 -7.88 5.07
C SER A 290 0.55 -6.83 6.11
N PHE A 291 1.24 -5.67 6.14
CA PHE A 291 0.90 -4.57 7.06
C PHE A 291 -0.25 -3.70 6.55
N PHE A 292 -0.26 -3.36 5.26
CA PHE A 292 -1.07 -2.26 4.71
C PHE A 292 -2.02 -2.66 3.58
N ASP A 293 -2.09 -3.95 3.23
CA ASP A 293 -3.06 -4.44 2.26
C ASP A 293 -4.49 -4.02 2.67
N ILE A 294 -5.28 -3.69 1.66
CA ILE A 294 -6.61 -3.10 1.82
C ILE A 294 -7.56 -4.03 2.59
N GLU A 295 -7.45 -5.34 2.40
CA GLU A 295 -8.38 -6.32 2.97
C GLU A 295 -7.80 -7.03 4.18
N LYS A 296 -6.48 -7.25 4.19
CA LYS A 296 -5.80 -8.12 5.17
C LYS A 296 -4.70 -7.43 5.97
N GLY A 297 -4.50 -6.13 5.77
CA GLY A 297 -3.51 -5.35 6.50
C GLY A 297 -3.75 -5.42 8.01
N VAL A 298 -2.71 -5.82 8.75
CA VAL A 298 -2.81 -5.98 10.21
C VAL A 298 -2.54 -4.70 10.97
N LEU A 299 -1.94 -3.67 10.35
CA LEU A 299 -1.58 -2.44 11.07
C LEU A 299 -2.81 -1.55 11.24
N LYS A 300 -3.08 -1.12 12.48
CA LYS A 300 -4.17 -0.22 12.82
C LYS A 300 -3.71 0.89 13.76
N LEU A 301 -4.44 1.99 13.74
CA LEU A 301 -4.29 3.08 14.69
C LEU A 301 -5.40 3.04 15.73
N ARG A 302 -5.03 3.17 17.00
CA ARG A 302 -5.96 3.25 18.13
C ARG A 302 -5.81 4.58 18.83
N SER A 303 -6.88 5.38 18.83
CA SER A 303 -6.87 6.65 19.55
C SER A 303 -6.87 6.48 21.07
N TYR A 304 -6.21 7.40 21.76
CA TYR A 304 -6.11 7.40 23.22
C TYR A 304 -7.45 7.62 23.91
N LYS A 305 -7.60 7.00 25.08
CA LYS A 305 -8.62 7.36 26.07
C LYS A 305 -8.10 8.50 26.95
N PRO A 306 -8.99 9.30 27.56
CA PRO A 306 -8.59 10.41 28.45
C PRO A 306 -7.65 10.01 29.61
N GLY A 307 -7.66 8.75 30.05
CA GLY A 307 -6.78 8.23 31.11
C GLY A 307 -5.40 7.74 30.63
N ASP A 308 -5.12 7.75 29.33
CA ASP A 308 -3.86 7.25 28.76
C ASP A 308 -2.74 8.32 28.78
N VAL A 309 -3.12 9.59 28.84
CA VAL A 309 -2.19 10.72 28.85
C VAL A 309 -1.42 10.78 30.16
N GLY A 310 -0.09 10.90 30.07
CA GLY A 310 0.81 10.95 31.23
C GLY A 310 1.25 9.57 31.75
N ARG A 311 0.65 8.49 31.25
CA ARG A 311 1.15 7.12 31.48
C ARG A 311 2.38 6.83 30.64
N THR A 312 3.11 5.80 31.04
CA THR A 312 4.28 5.34 30.29
C THR A 312 3.89 4.38 29.18
N TYR A 313 4.69 4.33 28.10
CA TYR A 313 4.49 3.40 26.99
C TYR A 313 4.48 1.94 27.45
N GLY A 314 5.36 1.58 28.39
CA GLY A 314 5.43 0.24 28.96
C GLY A 314 4.14 -0.17 29.68
N GLU A 315 3.50 0.74 30.41
CA GLU A 315 2.21 0.47 31.07
C GLU A 315 1.10 0.13 30.08
N LEU A 316 0.99 0.87 28.97
CA LEU A 316 -0.03 0.59 27.95
C LEU A 316 0.27 -0.69 27.17
N LYS A 317 1.54 -0.96 26.90
CA LYS A 317 1.98 -2.20 26.27
C LYS A 317 1.61 -3.42 27.13
N ALA A 318 1.75 -3.32 28.45
CA ALA A 318 1.36 -4.37 29.39
C ALA A 318 -0.18 -4.52 29.52
N GLU A 319 -0.93 -3.43 29.49
CA GLU A 319 -2.39 -3.44 29.54
C GLU A 319 -3.01 -4.09 28.29
N LEU A 320 -2.42 -3.87 27.12
CA LEU A 320 -2.92 -4.35 25.83
C LEU A 320 -2.38 -5.73 25.46
N SER A 321 -2.49 -6.70 26.37
CA SER A 321 -1.95 -8.06 26.20
C SER A 321 -2.43 -8.80 24.95
N ASN A 322 -3.59 -8.40 24.39
CA ASN A 322 -4.20 -9.03 23.23
C ASN A 322 -3.89 -8.32 21.89
N GLN A 323 -3.10 -7.23 21.90
CA GLN A 323 -2.72 -6.47 20.70
C GLN A 323 -1.24 -6.10 20.76
N LEU A 324 -0.51 -6.19 19.64
CA LEU A 324 0.91 -5.81 19.66
C LEU A 324 1.03 -4.30 19.45
N VAL A 325 1.41 -3.58 20.51
CA VAL A 325 1.76 -2.16 20.39
C VAL A 325 3.19 -2.03 19.87
N ILE A 326 3.35 -1.42 18.69
CA ILE A 326 4.64 -1.28 18.02
C ILE A 326 5.16 0.18 18.00
N GLY A 327 4.34 1.13 18.41
CA GLY A 327 4.75 2.52 18.49
C GLY A 327 3.64 3.50 18.86
N VAL A 328 3.99 4.78 18.76
CA VAL A 328 3.13 5.92 19.05
C VAL A 328 3.16 6.86 17.86
N LEU A 329 2.00 7.37 17.46
CA LEU A 329 1.89 8.44 16.49
C LEU A 329 1.73 9.76 17.25
N GLU A 330 2.75 10.60 17.26
CA GLU A 330 2.70 11.91 17.91
C GLU A 330 1.97 12.96 17.06
N ASN A 331 1.42 14.00 17.70
CA ASN A 331 0.84 15.18 17.05
C ASN A 331 -0.30 14.86 16.06
N VAL A 332 -1.19 13.94 16.44
CA VAL A 332 -2.32 13.52 15.61
C VAL A 332 -3.34 14.64 15.45
N GLY A 333 -3.78 14.83 14.21
CA GLY A 333 -4.77 15.84 13.83
C GLY A 333 -4.16 17.15 13.33
N ASN A 334 -4.82 18.28 13.57
CA ASN A 334 -4.37 19.56 13.04
C ASN A 334 -3.14 20.09 13.79
N LEU A 335 -2.01 20.14 13.09
CA LEU A 335 -0.73 20.57 13.67
C LEU A 335 -0.77 22.01 14.17
N GLY A 336 -1.51 22.90 13.52
CA GLY A 336 -1.67 24.30 13.93
C GLY A 336 -2.31 24.43 15.31
N GLN A 337 -3.36 23.66 15.59
CA GLN A 337 -3.99 23.57 16.91
C GLN A 337 -3.03 22.99 17.94
N ARG A 338 -2.30 21.92 17.62
CA ARG A 338 -1.31 21.30 18.51
C ARG A 338 -0.19 22.26 18.88
N LYS A 339 0.36 23.00 17.91
CA LYS A 339 1.40 24.02 18.16
C LYS A 339 0.89 25.15 19.05
N ARG A 340 -0.36 25.60 18.88
CA ARG A 340 -0.98 26.61 19.77
C ARG A 340 -1.15 26.10 21.19
N ALA A 341 -1.63 24.86 21.37
CA ALA A 341 -1.77 24.25 22.69
C ALA A 341 -0.42 24.13 23.40
N LYS A 342 0.61 23.65 22.70
CA LYS A 342 1.98 23.56 23.22
C LYS A 342 2.54 24.95 23.55
N LEU A 343 2.32 25.96 22.72
CA LEU A 343 2.75 27.35 23.01
C LEU A 343 2.11 27.89 24.29
N ASN A 344 0.81 27.64 24.49
CA ASN A 344 0.12 28.03 25.73
C ASN A 344 0.69 27.31 26.95
N GLN A 345 1.08 26.04 26.81
CA GLN A 345 1.76 25.27 27.87
C GLN A 345 3.13 25.88 28.19
N ILE A 346 3.93 26.20 27.17
CA ILE A 346 5.26 26.82 27.31
C ILE A 346 5.18 28.16 28.05
N GLN A 347 4.20 29.01 27.70
CA GLN A 347 3.99 30.30 28.34
C GLN A 347 3.62 30.20 29.84
N ARG A 348 3.08 29.05 30.27
CA ARG A 348 2.74 28.77 31.67
C ARG A 348 3.88 28.11 32.44
N THR A 349 4.98 27.74 31.76
CA THR A 349 6.13 27.09 32.41
C THR A 349 6.88 28.10 33.28
N PRO A 350 7.03 27.85 34.60
CA PRO A 350 7.63 28.83 35.51
C PRO A 350 9.15 29.00 35.33
N LYS A 351 9.84 28.01 34.75
CA LYS A 351 11.30 28.03 34.55
C LYS A 351 11.65 28.38 33.09
N ILE A 352 12.51 29.40 32.92
CA ILE A 352 13.01 29.86 31.60
C ILE A 352 13.67 28.71 30.82
N ALA A 353 14.48 27.88 31.47
CA ALA A 353 15.13 26.74 30.83
C ALA A 353 14.11 25.77 30.19
N GLY A 354 13.06 25.40 30.93
CA GLY A 354 11.98 24.54 30.40
C GLY A 354 11.14 25.24 29.31
N ALA A 355 11.01 26.56 29.35
CA ALA A 355 10.36 27.31 28.28
C ALA A 355 11.19 27.32 26.99
N ILE A 356 12.52 27.48 27.08
CA ILE A 356 13.43 27.39 25.94
C ILE A 356 13.38 26.00 25.32
N GLU A 357 13.47 24.96 26.13
CA GLU A 357 13.38 23.56 25.68
C GLU A 357 12.04 23.28 24.98
N GLY A 358 10.93 23.75 25.56
CA GLY A 358 9.62 23.65 24.92
C GLY A 358 9.52 24.39 23.58
N LEU A 359 10.19 25.55 23.42
CA LEU A 359 10.25 26.25 22.13
C LEU A 359 11.04 25.46 21.08
N TRP A 360 12.12 24.77 21.48
CA TRP A 360 12.86 23.87 20.61
C TRP A 360 12.00 22.68 20.17
N GLU A 361 11.27 22.05 21.10
CA GLU A 361 10.30 20.99 20.77
C GLU A 361 9.25 21.50 19.78
N LEU A 362 8.66 22.66 20.04
CA LEU A 362 7.63 23.27 19.19
C LEU A 362 8.11 23.52 17.75
N LYS A 363 9.38 23.91 17.60
CA LYS A 363 10.02 24.09 16.28
C LYS A 363 10.20 22.75 15.54
N LYS A 364 10.50 21.67 16.26
CA LYS A 364 10.71 20.33 15.71
C LYS A 364 9.41 19.54 15.48
N MET A 365 8.28 19.95 16.05
CA MET A 365 6.99 19.27 15.89
C MET A 365 6.60 19.09 14.41
N GLN A 366 6.43 17.83 14.02
CA GLN A 366 5.88 17.39 12.74
C GLN A 366 4.46 16.84 12.94
N ALA A 367 3.60 17.01 11.93
CA ALA A 367 2.24 16.47 11.95
C ALA A 367 2.29 14.94 11.87
N ASN A 368 1.51 14.25 12.72
CA ASN A 368 1.36 12.80 12.72
C ASN A 368 2.71 12.07 12.63
N HIS A 369 3.63 12.37 13.57
CA HIS A 369 5.00 11.88 13.55
C HIS A 369 5.08 10.47 14.15
N PRO A 370 5.48 9.44 13.38
CA PRO A 370 5.59 8.07 13.89
C PRO A 370 6.84 7.90 14.77
N VAL A 371 6.62 7.41 15.98
CA VAL A 371 7.66 6.99 16.92
C VAL A 371 7.55 5.48 17.10
N ILE A 372 8.41 4.74 16.42
CA ILE A 372 8.41 3.28 16.38
C ILE A 372 9.30 2.73 17.50
N LEU A 373 8.77 1.79 18.27
CA LEU A 373 9.40 1.17 19.44
C LEU A 373 10.04 2.20 20.40
N PRO A 374 9.26 3.17 20.93
CA PRO A 374 9.76 4.06 21.96
C PRO A 374 10.17 3.27 23.22
N PRO A 375 11.09 3.81 24.05
CA PRO A 375 11.45 3.19 25.32
C PRO A 375 10.23 3.04 26.25
N ASP A 376 10.22 2.04 27.13
CA ASP A 376 9.07 1.79 28.02
C ASP A 376 8.76 2.97 28.96
N HIS A 377 9.77 3.76 29.33
CA HIS A 377 9.61 4.98 30.15
C HIS A 377 9.14 6.21 29.34
N TYR A 378 8.90 6.07 28.04
CA TYR A 378 8.38 7.16 27.22
C TYR A 378 7.00 7.58 27.72
N VAL A 379 6.88 8.86 28.09
CA VAL A 379 5.62 9.42 28.63
C VAL A 379 4.72 9.85 27.48
N LEU A 380 3.50 9.33 27.49
CA LEU A 380 2.52 9.57 26.45
C LEU A 380 1.93 10.98 26.57
N LYS A 381 2.04 11.74 25.48
CA LYS A 381 1.60 13.13 25.42
C LYS A 381 0.14 13.23 24.95
N GLU A 382 -0.47 14.39 25.16
CA GLU A 382 -1.78 14.67 24.56
C GLU A 382 -1.71 14.66 23.03
N GLY A 383 -2.74 14.09 22.39
CA GLY A 383 -2.83 14.07 20.94
C GLY A 383 -1.91 13.07 20.27
N CYS A 384 -1.62 11.96 20.95
CA CYS A 384 -0.98 10.82 20.35
C CYS A 384 -2.00 9.69 20.13
N ASP A 385 -1.76 8.85 19.14
CA ASP A 385 -2.49 7.59 18.93
C ASP A 385 -1.48 6.42 19.04
N LEU A 386 -1.96 5.21 19.35
CA LEU A 386 -1.12 4.01 19.35
C LEU A 386 -1.06 3.38 17.96
N ILE A 387 0.12 2.93 17.58
CA ILE A 387 0.34 2.10 16.41
C ILE A 387 0.31 0.64 16.88
N ILE A 388 -0.70 -0.11 16.45
CA ILE A 388 -0.94 -1.47 16.87
C ILE A 388 -0.98 -2.42 15.68
N LEU A 389 -0.64 -3.69 15.91
CA LEU A 389 -0.94 -4.78 14.98
C LEU A 389 -2.12 -5.57 15.52
N ASP A 390 -3.21 -5.59 14.75
CA ASP A 390 -4.43 -6.34 15.02
C ASP A 390 -4.29 -7.77 14.48
N ILE A 391 -3.65 -8.62 15.29
CA ILE A 391 -3.34 -10.01 14.97
C ILE A 391 -4.13 -10.91 15.92
N ASN A 392 -4.39 -12.16 15.53
CA ASN A 392 -5.16 -13.13 16.32
C ASN A 392 -4.57 -13.28 17.76
N PRO A 393 -5.36 -13.09 18.84
CA PRO A 393 -4.89 -12.97 20.24
C PRO A 393 -4.09 -14.14 20.81
N ASN A 394 -4.10 -15.32 20.17
CA ASN A 394 -3.43 -16.51 20.65
C ASN A 394 -1.89 -16.36 20.53
N GLY A 395 -1.24 -15.81 21.57
CA GLY A 395 0.22 -15.74 21.71
C GLY A 395 0.82 -14.34 21.86
N LEU A 396 0.02 -13.28 21.73
CA LEU A 396 0.48 -11.88 21.73
C LEU A 396 1.03 -11.36 23.07
N HIS A 397 0.48 -11.85 24.18
CA HIS A 397 0.87 -11.46 25.55
C HIS A 397 2.30 -11.92 25.94
N LEU A 398 2.95 -12.70 25.06
CA LEU A 398 4.20 -13.39 25.32
C LEU A 398 5.40 -12.83 24.55
N LEU A 399 5.18 -11.90 23.62
CA LEU A 399 6.29 -11.19 22.94
C LEU A 399 6.98 -10.16 23.85
N ASN A 400 6.52 -10.00 25.10
CA ASN A 400 7.20 -9.18 26.09
C ASN A 400 8.28 -10.02 26.80
N PRO A 401 9.58 -9.65 26.71
CA PRO A 401 10.70 -10.42 27.28
C PRO A 401 10.54 -10.74 28.76
N GLU A 402 9.92 -9.83 29.52
CA GLU A 402 9.68 -9.99 30.96
C GLU A 402 8.74 -11.18 31.29
N ASN A 403 7.89 -11.60 30.35
CA ASN A 403 6.97 -12.74 30.51
C ASN A 403 7.58 -14.07 30.03
N LEU A 404 8.73 -14.06 29.33
CA LEU A 404 9.37 -15.27 28.79
C LEU A 404 10.07 -16.12 29.85
N GLY A 405 10.34 -15.56 31.04
CA GLY A 405 11.09 -16.23 32.11
C GLY A 405 10.44 -17.50 32.67
N ASN A 406 9.13 -17.71 32.46
CA ASN A 406 8.38 -18.80 33.10
C ASN A 406 7.77 -19.85 32.13
N ILE A 407 7.93 -19.70 30.80
CA ILE A 407 7.11 -20.45 29.82
C ILE A 407 7.93 -21.44 28.96
N LEU A 408 9.24 -21.56 29.15
CA LEU A 408 10.04 -22.54 28.39
C LEU A 408 9.83 -23.97 28.95
N PRO A 409 9.26 -24.92 28.19
CA PRO A 409 9.20 -26.32 28.60
C PRO A 409 10.62 -26.90 28.69
N GLN A 410 10.89 -27.67 29.74
CA GLN A 410 12.20 -28.22 30.10
C GLN A 410 12.79 -29.28 29.13
N GLU A 411 12.19 -29.53 27.96
CA GLU A 411 12.77 -30.46 26.98
C GLU A 411 12.81 -29.85 25.56
N ARG A 412 13.98 -29.35 25.18
CA ARG A 412 14.28 -28.78 23.86
C ARG A 412 14.37 -29.87 22.79
N HIS A 413 13.27 -30.11 22.07
CA HIS A 413 13.23 -31.06 20.94
C HIS A 413 14.19 -30.67 19.79
N SER A 414 14.43 -29.36 19.62
CA SER A 414 15.35 -28.75 18.64
C SER A 414 16.81 -29.20 18.84
N HIS A 415 17.29 -29.24 20.08
CA HIS A 415 18.65 -29.65 20.41
C HIS A 415 18.96 -31.07 19.93
N ARG A 416 18.03 -32.01 20.12
CA ARG A 416 18.21 -33.41 19.71
C ARG A 416 18.40 -33.56 18.20
N VAL A 417 17.60 -32.85 17.42
CA VAL A 417 17.68 -32.86 15.95
C VAL A 417 18.97 -32.20 15.49
N LEU A 418 19.33 -31.06 16.07
CA LEU A 418 20.53 -30.31 15.75
C LEU A 418 21.82 -31.06 16.11
N VAL A 419 21.88 -31.70 17.28
CA VAL A 419 23.01 -32.57 17.67
C VAL A 419 23.14 -33.71 16.68
N THR A 420 22.03 -34.35 16.32
CA THR A 420 22.02 -35.45 15.33
C THR A 420 22.50 -34.96 13.95
N GLN A 421 22.10 -33.76 13.51
CA GLN A 421 22.50 -33.17 12.25
C GLN A 421 23.98 -32.75 12.25
N ARG A 422 24.45 -32.03 13.28
CA ARG A 422 25.85 -31.60 13.42
C ARG A 422 26.82 -32.77 13.44
N LEU A 423 26.47 -33.85 14.13
CA LEU A 423 27.23 -35.10 14.12
C LEU A 423 27.27 -35.69 12.71
N ARG A 424 26.14 -35.74 12.00
CA ARG A 424 26.08 -36.30 10.64
C ARG A 424 26.84 -35.46 9.61
N GLU A 425 26.68 -34.14 9.62
CA GLU A 425 27.39 -33.24 8.70
C GLU A 425 28.90 -33.33 8.86
N ALA A 426 29.39 -33.37 10.11
CA ALA A 426 30.80 -33.49 10.38
C ALA A 426 31.40 -34.76 9.75
N LEU A 427 30.64 -35.85 9.58
CA LEU A 427 31.15 -37.08 8.93
C LEU A 427 31.54 -36.86 7.46
N PHE A 428 30.96 -35.85 6.79
CA PHE A 428 31.20 -35.58 5.38
C PHE A 428 32.27 -34.53 5.10
N VAL A 429 32.70 -33.81 6.14
CA VAL A 429 33.63 -32.67 5.98
C VAL A 429 35.09 -33.09 6.17
N VAL A 430 35.34 -34.15 6.92
CA VAL A 430 36.68 -34.51 7.40
C VAL A 430 37.06 -35.95 7.09
N GLU A 431 38.32 -36.14 6.74
CA GLU A 431 38.88 -37.43 6.34
C GLU A 431 39.39 -38.26 7.52
N ASP A 432 39.60 -37.66 8.68
CA ASP A 432 40.06 -38.35 9.88
C ASP A 432 39.18 -38.04 11.11
N TRP A 433 39.19 -38.98 12.06
CA TRP A 433 38.37 -38.90 13.26
C TRP A 433 38.82 -37.81 14.23
N VAL A 434 40.10 -37.43 14.24
CA VAL A 434 40.60 -36.37 15.13
C VAL A 434 40.04 -35.01 14.68
N ALA A 435 40.06 -34.74 13.39
CA ALA A 435 39.45 -33.54 12.80
C ALA A 435 37.93 -33.53 12.98
N TYR A 436 37.27 -34.69 12.91
CA TYR A 436 35.84 -34.83 13.22
C TYR A 436 35.51 -34.41 14.65
N PHE A 437 36.29 -34.88 15.63
CA PHE A 437 36.06 -34.55 17.03
C PHE A 437 36.36 -33.08 17.35
N ALA A 438 37.40 -32.50 16.75
CA ALA A 438 37.67 -31.08 16.85
C ALA A 438 36.51 -30.24 16.27
N LEU A 439 36.00 -30.62 15.10
CA LEU A 439 34.92 -29.90 14.41
C LEU A 439 33.60 -29.92 15.20
N ILE A 440 33.22 -31.06 15.79
CA ILE A 440 31.97 -31.11 16.59
C ILE A 440 32.09 -30.33 17.90
N GLN A 441 33.27 -30.28 18.52
CA GLN A 441 33.54 -29.46 19.70
C GLN A 441 33.53 -27.97 19.37
N GLU A 442 34.12 -27.57 18.25
CA GLU A 442 34.04 -26.20 17.73
C GLU A 442 32.59 -25.81 17.44
N ARG A 443 31.75 -26.79 17.06
CA ARG A 443 30.29 -26.66 16.95
C ARG A 443 29.55 -26.84 18.28
N GLY A 444 30.22 -26.72 19.42
CA GLY A 444 29.61 -26.63 20.76
C GLY A 444 29.03 -27.94 21.30
N LEU A 445 29.40 -29.10 20.76
CA LEU A 445 29.04 -30.41 21.31
C LEU A 445 30.12 -30.88 22.28
N GLU A 446 29.78 -30.93 23.55
CA GLU A 446 30.66 -31.46 24.60
C GLU A 446 30.36 -32.93 24.85
N PRO A 447 31.36 -33.78 25.13
CA PRO A 447 31.10 -35.17 25.49
C PRO A 447 30.38 -35.31 26.83
N TYR A 448 29.27 -36.06 26.84
CA TYR A 448 28.56 -36.41 28.07
C TYR A 448 29.02 -37.81 28.53
N LEU A 449 29.72 -37.83 29.66
CA LEU A 449 30.42 -39.00 30.19
C LEU A 449 29.75 -39.53 31.46
N VAL A 450 29.65 -40.85 31.57
CA VAL A 450 29.29 -41.57 32.79
C VAL A 450 30.30 -42.70 32.96
N GLU A 451 31.00 -42.75 34.10
CA GLU A 451 32.05 -43.75 34.39
C GLU A 451 33.12 -43.86 33.27
N ASP A 452 33.61 -42.71 32.80
CA ASP A 452 34.58 -42.59 31.69
C ASP A 452 34.13 -43.16 30.33
N ARG A 453 32.84 -43.46 30.18
CA ARG A 453 32.23 -43.87 28.91
C ARG A 453 31.39 -42.74 28.32
N LEU A 454 31.56 -42.50 27.01
CA LEU A 454 30.69 -41.58 26.29
C LEU A 454 29.29 -42.18 26.18
N VAL A 455 28.33 -41.57 26.87
CA VAL A 455 26.93 -41.97 26.86
C VAL A 455 26.06 -41.03 26.02
N GLY A 456 26.61 -39.91 25.56
CA GLY A 456 25.97 -38.99 24.62
C GLY A 456 26.74 -37.69 24.48
N PHE A 457 26.04 -36.61 24.13
CA PHE A 457 26.62 -35.26 24.04
C PHE A 457 25.86 -34.28 24.93
N SER A 458 26.59 -33.38 25.57
CA SER A 458 26.07 -32.17 26.16
C SER A 458 26.04 -31.06 25.11
N TYR A 459 24.91 -30.38 25.00
CA TYR A 459 24.76 -29.21 24.15
C TYR A 459 24.14 -28.08 24.97
N PHE A 460 24.89 -27.00 25.18
CA PHE A 460 24.52 -25.89 26.08
C PHE A 460 24.08 -26.35 27.49
N GLY A 461 24.82 -27.29 28.09
CA GLY A 461 24.57 -27.78 29.45
C GLY A 461 23.43 -28.80 29.57
N GLN A 462 22.77 -29.17 28.47
CA GLN A 462 21.79 -30.25 28.44
C GLN A 462 22.42 -31.55 27.97
N ASN A 463 22.40 -32.56 28.84
CA ASN A 463 22.90 -33.91 28.53
C ASN A 463 21.91 -34.67 27.63
N LEU A 464 22.34 -35.02 26.43
CA LEU A 464 21.58 -35.80 25.46
C LEU A 464 22.22 -37.18 25.29
N PRO A 465 21.77 -38.20 26.04
CA PRO A 465 22.27 -39.57 25.87
C PRO A 465 21.95 -40.12 24.48
N PHE A 466 22.78 -41.04 24.00
CA PHE A 466 22.65 -41.68 22.69
C PHE A 466 21.29 -42.33 22.46
N GLU A 467 20.69 -42.94 23.49
CA GLU A 467 19.35 -43.51 23.44
C GLU A 467 18.26 -42.49 23.08
N ARG A 468 18.49 -41.21 23.44
CA ARG A 468 17.58 -40.11 23.11
C ARG A 468 17.91 -39.51 21.75
N LEU A 469 19.17 -39.50 21.33
CA LEU A 469 19.59 -39.05 20.00
C LEU A 469 19.15 -40.12 18.98
N LYS A 470 18.26 -39.80 18.03
CA LYS A 470 17.84 -40.74 16.95
C LYS A 470 18.94 -40.93 15.90
N ILE A 471 20.16 -41.13 16.36
CA ILE A 471 21.33 -41.54 15.59
C ILE A 471 21.13 -43.05 15.38
N GLY A 472 21.37 -43.57 14.16
CA GLY A 472 21.28 -45.02 13.94
C GLY A 472 22.19 -45.76 14.94
N GLN A 473 21.77 -46.94 15.42
CA GLN A 473 22.55 -47.70 16.43
C GLN A 473 24.01 -47.86 16.02
N ASP A 474 24.27 -48.16 14.74
CA ASP A 474 25.63 -48.32 14.20
C ASP A 474 26.49 -47.05 14.33
N LEU A 475 25.91 -45.86 14.14
CA LEU A 475 26.63 -44.59 14.24
C LEU A 475 26.82 -44.18 15.70
N ALA A 476 25.84 -44.46 16.58
CA ALA A 476 25.97 -44.22 18.01
C ALA A 476 27.05 -45.11 18.63
N ASP A 477 27.06 -46.41 18.30
CA ASP A 477 28.05 -47.37 18.78
C ASP A 477 29.45 -47.06 18.25
N LEU A 478 29.56 -46.64 16.99
CA LEU A 478 30.83 -46.20 16.41
C LEU A 478 31.35 -44.94 17.12
N VAL A 479 30.53 -43.90 17.25
CA VAL A 479 30.94 -42.65 17.90
C VAL A 479 31.32 -42.91 19.36
N ALA A 480 30.55 -43.71 20.09
CA ALA A 480 30.87 -44.12 21.45
C ALA A 480 32.20 -44.89 21.54
N PHE A 481 32.42 -45.85 20.62
CA PHE A 481 33.67 -46.62 20.55
C PHE A 481 34.88 -45.75 20.25
N GLN A 482 34.78 -44.83 19.29
CA GLN A 482 35.87 -43.92 18.95
C GLN A 482 36.19 -42.96 20.09
N PHE A 483 35.17 -42.39 20.74
CA PHE A 483 35.37 -41.47 21.85
C PHE A 483 35.99 -42.13 23.08
N ALA A 484 35.63 -43.40 23.37
CA ALA A 484 36.23 -44.18 24.44
C ALA A 484 37.75 -44.35 24.26
N GLN A 485 38.22 -44.52 23.02
CA GLN A 485 39.65 -44.61 22.73
C GLN A 485 40.38 -43.27 22.90
N VAL A 486 39.72 -42.15 22.56
CA VAL A 486 40.27 -40.79 22.73
C VAL A 486 40.42 -40.46 24.22
N MET A 487 39.41 -40.78 25.03
CA MET A 487 39.41 -40.50 26.47
C MET A 487 40.40 -41.35 27.26
N GLN A 488 40.54 -42.64 26.94
CA GLN A 488 41.51 -43.52 27.61
C GLN A 488 42.98 -43.09 27.43
N LYS A 489 43.29 -42.32 26.40
CA LYS A 489 44.68 -41.93 26.08
C LYS A 489 45.13 -40.60 26.67
N GLY A 490 44.26 -39.87 27.36
CA GLY A 490 44.62 -38.74 28.23
C GLY A 490 45.31 -37.53 27.58
N VAL A 491 45.61 -37.54 26.28
CA VAL A 491 46.25 -36.46 25.53
C VAL A 491 45.69 -36.45 24.10
N PHE A 492 45.26 -35.27 23.62
CA PHE A 492 45.01 -35.02 22.20
C PHE A 492 46.34 -35.13 21.44
N LEU A 493 46.74 -36.34 21.05
CA LEU A 493 47.96 -36.55 20.27
C LEU A 493 47.69 -36.42 18.77
N LEU A 494 48.22 -35.33 18.21
CA LEU A 494 48.71 -35.30 16.83
C LEU A 494 49.68 -36.47 16.60
N GLU A 495 49.50 -37.14 15.46
CA GLU A 495 50.43 -38.10 14.81
C GLU A 495 50.69 -39.45 15.51
N ARG A 496 49.87 -40.46 15.20
CA ARG A 496 50.24 -41.55 14.25
C ARG A 496 49.20 -42.68 14.21
N GLN A 497 48.86 -43.05 12.98
CA GLN A 497 48.33 -44.34 12.52
C GLN A 497 47.12 -44.95 13.25
N ILE A 498 45.94 -44.40 12.95
CA ILE A 498 44.67 -45.13 12.97
C ILE A 498 44.61 -45.99 11.68
N THR A 499 45.42 -47.05 11.59
CA THR A 499 45.61 -47.86 10.36
C THR A 499 44.56 -48.96 10.13
N GLY A 500 43.40 -48.89 10.79
CA GLY A 500 42.37 -49.93 10.65
C GLY A 500 40.94 -49.43 10.41
N MET A 501 40.69 -48.13 10.34
CA MET A 501 39.32 -47.60 10.35
C MET A 501 38.95 -46.91 9.04
N GLN A 502 37.70 -47.11 8.59
CA GLN A 502 37.13 -46.29 7.54
C GLN A 502 37.13 -44.83 8.02
N SER A 503 37.59 -43.90 7.18
CA SER A 503 37.45 -42.47 7.44
C SER A 503 35.98 -42.12 7.73
N PRO A 504 35.69 -41.05 8.50
CA PRO A 504 34.32 -40.60 8.74
C PRO A 504 33.49 -40.53 7.44
N LEU A 505 34.13 -40.03 6.36
CA LEU A 505 33.56 -39.96 5.03
C LEU A 505 33.27 -41.33 4.41
N LYS A 506 34.24 -42.27 4.45
CA LYS A 506 34.03 -43.64 3.90
C LYS A 506 33.00 -44.42 4.69
N PHE A 507 32.89 -44.17 6.00
CA PHE A 507 31.86 -44.74 6.86
C PHE A 507 30.47 -44.21 6.47
N ALA A 508 30.35 -42.91 6.26
CA ALA A 508 29.09 -42.29 5.86
C ALA A 508 28.61 -42.78 4.49
N GLN A 509 29.54 -42.99 3.55
CA GLN A 509 29.27 -43.60 2.24
C GLN A 509 28.84 -45.07 2.37
N SER A 510 29.57 -45.89 3.15
CA SER A 510 29.27 -47.31 3.31
C SER A 510 27.94 -47.61 3.99
N HIS A 511 27.40 -46.65 4.76
CA HIS A 511 26.10 -46.76 5.45
C HIS A 511 24.98 -45.95 4.78
N GLY A 512 25.17 -45.49 3.53
CA GLY A 512 24.11 -44.87 2.73
C GLY A 512 23.65 -43.50 3.23
N LEU A 513 24.50 -42.75 3.93
CA LEU A 513 24.18 -41.42 4.47
C LEU A 513 24.33 -40.28 3.43
N GLU A 514 24.67 -40.62 2.18
CA GLU A 514 25.12 -39.70 1.12
C GLU A 514 24.12 -38.62 0.68
N ASN A 515 22.81 -38.86 0.87
CA ASN A 515 21.75 -37.92 0.44
C ASN A 515 21.64 -36.65 1.31
N LEU A 516 22.45 -36.50 2.37
CA LEU A 516 22.32 -35.43 3.38
C LEU A 516 23.50 -34.44 3.39
N ALA A 517 24.58 -34.70 2.62
CA ALA A 517 25.81 -33.92 2.64
C ALA A 517 25.84 -32.72 1.67
N LEU A 518 24.80 -32.52 0.86
CA LEU A 518 24.82 -31.60 -0.27
C LEU A 518 24.50 -30.13 0.04
N GLU A 519 24.34 -29.74 1.31
CA GLU A 519 23.98 -28.36 1.67
C GLU A 519 25.04 -27.53 2.40
N THR A 520 26.28 -28.01 2.56
CA THR A 520 27.38 -27.14 3.00
C THR A 520 28.21 -26.64 1.82
N GLY A 521 27.55 -25.94 0.89
CA GLY A 521 28.19 -25.25 -0.21
C GLY A 521 28.65 -23.86 0.21
N ALA A 522 29.97 -23.62 0.19
CA ALA A 522 30.57 -22.28 0.28
C ALA A 522 29.71 -21.25 -0.47
N ILE A 523 29.32 -20.17 0.21
CA ILE A 523 28.37 -19.17 -0.28
C ILE A 523 29.00 -18.42 -1.46
N ALA A 524 28.85 -18.96 -2.67
CA ALA A 524 29.20 -18.27 -3.90
C ALA A 524 28.18 -17.13 -4.12
N HIS A 525 28.56 -15.91 -3.77
CA HIS A 525 27.80 -14.70 -4.07
C HIS A 525 27.82 -14.45 -5.60
N GLY A 526 26.68 -14.17 -6.21
CA GLY A 526 26.55 -13.85 -7.64
C GLY A 526 26.02 -12.42 -7.84
N PRO A 527 26.09 -11.82 -9.04
CA PRO A 527 25.64 -10.45 -9.24
C PRO A 527 24.13 -10.28 -9.06
N LEU A 528 23.71 -9.09 -8.62
CA LEU A 528 22.35 -8.59 -8.76
C LEU A 528 22.19 -8.14 -10.22
N MET A 529 21.28 -8.78 -10.95
CA MET A 529 20.96 -8.34 -12.31
C MET A 529 19.75 -7.41 -12.28
N ILE A 530 19.85 -6.26 -12.93
CA ILE A 530 18.73 -5.33 -13.15
C ILE A 530 18.44 -5.30 -14.65
N ILE A 531 17.18 -5.54 -15.03
CA ILE A 531 16.73 -5.56 -16.41
C ILE A 531 15.78 -4.38 -16.63
N GLY A 532 16.06 -3.56 -17.64
CA GLY A 532 15.35 -2.31 -17.96
C GLY A 532 16.03 -1.07 -17.37
N TRP A 533 15.64 0.11 -17.87
CA TRP A 533 16.15 1.40 -17.40
C TRP A 533 15.04 2.37 -16.98
N LYS A 534 15.33 3.21 -15.99
CA LYS A 534 14.47 4.32 -15.54
C LYS A 534 15.31 5.55 -15.28
N LYS A 535 14.68 6.72 -15.36
CA LYS A 535 15.34 8.01 -15.09
C LYS A 535 15.94 8.07 -13.69
N GLU A 536 15.29 7.46 -12.71
CA GLU A 536 15.70 7.45 -11.31
C GLU A 536 16.69 6.31 -10.97
N MET A 537 17.10 5.52 -11.96
CA MET A 537 17.95 4.34 -11.77
C MET A 537 19.31 4.70 -11.17
N VAL A 538 19.86 5.85 -11.51
CA VAL A 538 21.14 6.32 -10.97
C VAL A 538 21.06 6.46 -9.45
N GLU A 539 20.05 7.15 -8.93
CA GLU A 539 19.83 7.33 -7.49
C GLU A 539 19.58 5.99 -6.79
N MET A 540 18.80 5.10 -7.43
CA MET A 540 18.50 3.77 -6.91
C MET A 540 19.78 2.93 -6.74
N ILE A 541 20.65 2.89 -7.75
CA ILE A 541 21.89 2.12 -7.71
C ILE A 541 22.87 2.71 -6.69
N LEU A 542 22.99 4.03 -6.61
CA LEU A 542 23.83 4.67 -5.59
C LEU A 542 23.37 4.26 -4.18
N SER A 543 22.06 4.29 -3.92
CA SER A 543 21.50 3.82 -2.65
C SER A 543 21.78 2.33 -2.40
N LEU A 544 21.71 1.47 -3.43
CA LEU A 544 22.06 0.05 -3.30
C LEU A 544 23.53 -0.15 -2.93
N LEU A 545 24.45 0.59 -3.56
CA LEU A 545 25.88 0.51 -3.30
C LEU A 545 26.23 1.01 -1.89
N GLU A 546 25.57 2.06 -1.40
CA GLU A 546 25.73 2.54 -0.03
C GLU A 546 25.32 1.49 1.00
N HIS A 547 24.32 0.66 0.68
CA HIS A 547 23.71 -0.32 1.59
C HIS A 547 24.17 -1.76 1.32
N GLN A 548 25.14 -1.98 0.41
CA GLN A 548 25.57 -3.33 0.01
C GLN A 548 26.25 -4.12 1.14
N ASN A 549 26.84 -3.43 2.11
CA ASN A 549 27.53 -4.02 3.25
C ASN A 549 26.58 -4.40 4.40
N GLN A 550 25.26 -4.24 4.23
CA GLN A 550 24.30 -4.56 5.27
C GLN A 550 24.14 -6.09 5.46
N PRO A 551 23.94 -6.56 6.71
CA PRO A 551 23.63 -7.96 6.98
C PRO A 551 22.41 -8.43 6.19
N GLY A 552 22.53 -9.55 5.48
CA GLY A 552 21.45 -10.14 4.66
C GLY A 552 21.55 -9.83 3.16
N VAL A 553 22.44 -8.93 2.74
CA VAL A 553 22.75 -8.69 1.31
C VAL A 553 23.70 -9.78 0.79
N ARG A 554 23.46 -10.31 -0.42
CA ARG A 554 24.07 -11.57 -0.91
C ARG A 554 24.64 -11.53 -2.33
N TRP A 555 24.99 -10.35 -2.85
CA TRP A 555 25.49 -10.22 -4.22
C TRP A 555 26.87 -9.53 -4.29
N GLN A 556 27.63 -9.82 -5.34
CA GLN A 556 29.04 -9.39 -5.53
C GLN A 556 29.22 -8.15 -6.43
N GLY A 557 28.14 -7.69 -7.06
CA GLY A 557 28.13 -6.57 -8.00
C GLY A 557 26.77 -6.43 -8.66
N ILE A 558 26.61 -5.42 -9.52
CA ILE A 558 25.36 -5.08 -10.19
C ILE A 558 25.58 -5.15 -11.72
N SER A 559 24.80 -5.98 -12.39
CA SER A 559 24.78 -6.09 -13.86
C SER A 559 23.48 -5.52 -14.39
N ILE A 560 23.54 -4.52 -15.26
CA ILE A 560 22.36 -3.85 -15.82
C ILE A 560 22.22 -4.27 -17.28
N VAL A 561 21.04 -4.72 -17.66
CA VAL A 561 20.68 -5.05 -19.05
C VAL A 561 19.57 -4.10 -19.49
N ALA A 562 19.87 -3.19 -20.40
CA ALA A 562 18.89 -2.21 -20.87
C ALA A 562 19.19 -1.75 -22.30
N ASP A 563 18.15 -1.33 -23.03
CA ASP A 563 18.30 -0.74 -24.36
C ASP A 563 18.32 0.79 -24.25
N LEU A 564 19.51 1.33 -23.97
CA LEU A 564 19.70 2.74 -23.69
C LEU A 564 19.89 3.58 -24.96
N VAL A 565 19.21 4.73 -25.00
CA VAL A 565 19.54 5.84 -25.93
C VAL A 565 20.85 6.52 -25.53
N GLU A 566 21.47 7.26 -26.47
CA GLU A 566 22.81 7.84 -26.25
C GLU A 566 22.87 8.78 -25.03
N GLU A 567 21.81 9.56 -24.78
CA GLU A 567 21.72 10.44 -23.61
C GLU A 567 21.80 9.66 -22.29
N GLN A 568 21.07 8.54 -22.18
CA GLN A 568 21.09 7.67 -21.01
C GLN A 568 22.44 6.95 -20.85
N ARG A 569 23.12 6.62 -21.96
CA ARG A 569 24.48 6.05 -21.91
C ARG A 569 25.49 7.04 -21.35
N ILE A 570 25.38 8.31 -21.73
CA ILE A 570 26.23 9.39 -21.21
C ILE A 570 25.96 9.57 -19.71
N GLU A 571 24.69 9.58 -19.30
CA GLU A 571 24.29 9.66 -17.89
C GLU A 571 24.87 8.50 -17.07
N PHE A 572 24.72 7.26 -17.56
CA PHE A 572 25.29 6.07 -16.93
C PHE A 572 26.82 6.18 -16.78
N ARG A 573 27.55 6.53 -17.86
CA ARG A 573 29.01 6.66 -17.83
C ARG A 573 29.46 7.74 -16.86
N LYS A 574 28.74 8.86 -16.77
CA LYS A 574 29.06 9.94 -15.84
C LYS A 574 28.88 9.52 -14.39
N ALA A 575 27.88 8.69 -14.09
CA ALA A 575 27.59 8.25 -12.72
C ALA A 575 28.43 7.04 -12.28
N PHE A 576 28.72 6.10 -13.19
CA PHE A 576 29.26 4.79 -12.85
C PHE A 576 30.52 4.39 -13.64
N GLY A 577 31.05 5.26 -14.52
CA GLY A 577 32.21 4.93 -15.36
C GLY A 577 33.46 4.50 -14.59
N ASP A 578 33.65 5.03 -13.38
CA ASP A 578 34.78 4.71 -12.50
C ASP A 578 34.46 3.60 -11.48
N ARG A 579 33.26 3.00 -11.52
CA ARG A 579 32.80 1.98 -10.56
C ARG A 579 32.74 0.59 -11.19
N PRO A 580 33.77 -0.26 -11.03
CA PRO A 580 33.82 -1.57 -11.67
C PRO A 580 32.75 -2.56 -11.16
N GLU A 581 32.14 -2.28 -10.00
CA GLU A 581 31.07 -3.08 -9.41
C GLU A 581 29.74 -2.96 -10.18
N VAL A 582 29.58 -1.94 -11.03
CA VAL A 582 28.37 -1.71 -11.82
C VAL A 582 28.69 -1.82 -13.31
N GLN A 583 28.09 -2.80 -13.97
CA GLN A 583 28.34 -3.08 -15.38
C GLN A 583 27.07 -2.94 -16.21
N LEU A 584 27.15 -2.19 -17.32
CA LEU A 584 26.06 -2.03 -18.27
C LEU A 584 26.27 -2.93 -19.50
N PHE A 585 25.25 -3.72 -19.81
CA PHE A 585 25.15 -4.55 -21.00
C PHE A 585 24.01 -4.01 -21.87
N SER A 586 24.35 -3.27 -22.92
CA SER A 586 23.34 -2.68 -23.80
C SER A 586 22.75 -3.71 -24.75
N GLY A 587 21.42 -3.80 -24.79
CA GLY A 587 20.69 -4.64 -25.74
C GLY A 587 19.28 -4.97 -25.25
N ASP A 588 18.56 -5.73 -26.08
CA ASP A 588 17.19 -6.14 -25.80
C ASP A 588 17.10 -6.99 -24.50
N PRO A 589 16.28 -6.56 -23.51
CA PRO A 589 16.11 -7.26 -22.23
C PRO A 589 15.50 -8.66 -22.34
N VAL A 590 14.89 -9.04 -23.47
CA VAL A 590 14.38 -10.41 -23.69
C VAL A 590 15.33 -11.29 -24.51
N SER A 591 16.50 -10.79 -24.90
CA SER A 591 17.47 -11.53 -25.71
C SER A 591 18.29 -12.51 -24.86
N HIS A 592 18.16 -13.82 -25.16
CA HIS A 592 18.98 -14.87 -24.54
C HIS A 592 20.48 -14.60 -24.64
N GLN A 593 20.95 -14.02 -25.76
CA GLN A 593 22.38 -13.76 -25.95
C GLN A 593 22.88 -12.65 -25.03
N VAL A 594 22.12 -11.56 -24.90
CA VAL A 594 22.48 -10.41 -24.05
C VAL A 594 22.46 -10.82 -22.59
N LEU A 595 21.40 -11.49 -22.15
CA LEU A 595 21.27 -11.95 -20.76
C LEU A 595 22.37 -12.95 -20.35
N ASN A 596 22.76 -13.86 -21.24
CA ASN A 596 23.88 -14.78 -20.97
C ASN A 596 25.22 -14.05 -20.89
N LYS A 597 25.47 -13.07 -21.77
CA LYS A 597 26.67 -12.22 -21.71
C LYS A 597 26.73 -11.41 -20.42
N ALA A 598 25.58 -10.96 -19.93
CA ALA A 598 25.44 -10.23 -18.68
C ALA A 598 25.57 -11.11 -17.41
N GLY A 599 25.81 -12.42 -17.55
CA GLY A 599 26.03 -13.32 -16.42
C GLY A 599 24.75 -13.83 -15.75
N LEU A 600 23.62 -13.90 -16.47
CA LEU A 600 22.34 -14.32 -15.90
C LEU A 600 22.39 -15.71 -15.25
N LYS A 601 23.22 -16.63 -15.76
CA LYS A 601 23.38 -17.98 -15.18
C LYS A 601 23.96 -17.96 -13.76
N GLN A 602 24.77 -16.95 -13.44
CA GLN A 602 25.39 -16.77 -12.12
C GLN A 602 24.59 -15.82 -11.23
N ALA A 603 23.65 -15.04 -11.79
CA ALA A 603 22.83 -14.11 -11.04
C ALA A 603 22.04 -14.83 -9.93
N LYS A 604 22.12 -14.30 -8.71
CA LYS A 604 21.34 -14.80 -7.56
C LYS A 604 19.98 -14.13 -7.48
N LYS A 605 19.90 -12.89 -7.94
CA LYS A 605 18.70 -12.07 -7.91
C LYS A 605 18.60 -11.27 -9.19
N VAL A 606 17.40 -11.21 -9.74
CA VAL A 606 17.08 -10.49 -10.97
C VAL A 606 15.91 -9.57 -10.67
N LEU A 607 16.14 -8.27 -10.80
CA LEU A 607 15.12 -7.22 -10.69
C LEU A 607 14.75 -6.76 -12.10
N ILE A 608 13.52 -7.03 -12.52
CA ILE A 608 13.01 -6.67 -13.84
C ILE A 608 12.12 -5.45 -13.66
N LEU A 609 12.53 -4.33 -14.24
CA LEU A 609 11.84 -3.05 -14.11
C LEU A 609 10.91 -2.80 -15.30
N SER A 610 9.81 -2.11 -15.03
CA SER A 610 8.90 -1.65 -16.09
C SER A 610 9.54 -0.43 -16.79
N GLU A 611 10.17 -0.62 -17.95
CA GLU A 611 10.91 0.44 -18.66
C GLU A 611 9.98 1.53 -19.23
N THR A 612 9.99 2.70 -18.60
CA THR A 612 9.19 3.87 -18.99
C THR A 612 10.04 4.83 -19.83
N GLY A 613 9.62 5.14 -21.06
CA GLY A 613 10.29 6.17 -21.87
C GLY A 613 10.41 5.93 -23.38
N LEU A 614 9.96 4.78 -23.90
CA LEU A 614 10.07 4.42 -25.32
C LEU A 614 8.78 4.67 -26.13
N GLY A 615 7.85 5.51 -25.63
CA GLY A 615 6.55 5.73 -26.26
C GLY A 615 5.60 4.52 -26.23
N LYS A 616 5.97 3.48 -25.47
CA LYS A 616 5.18 2.26 -25.29
C LYS A 616 3.96 2.53 -24.40
N SER A 617 2.86 1.84 -24.70
CA SER A 617 1.69 1.85 -23.82
C SER A 617 1.99 1.08 -22.51
N THR A 618 1.22 1.35 -21.45
CA THR A 618 1.33 0.63 -20.18
C THR A 618 1.21 -0.89 -20.35
N GLU A 619 0.34 -1.33 -21.26
CA GLU A 619 0.14 -2.76 -21.56
C GLU A 619 1.36 -3.40 -22.24
N GLU A 620 2.01 -2.67 -23.14
CA GLU A 620 3.25 -3.12 -23.80
C GLU A 620 4.41 -3.22 -22.81
N ILE A 621 4.52 -2.25 -21.90
CA ILE A 621 5.55 -2.25 -20.86
C ILE A 621 5.40 -3.48 -19.95
N ASP A 622 4.19 -3.72 -19.43
CA ASP A 622 3.94 -4.84 -18.52
C ASP A 622 4.06 -6.20 -19.24
N ALA A 623 3.68 -6.27 -20.52
CA ALA A 623 3.90 -7.46 -21.35
C ALA A 623 5.39 -7.76 -21.54
N GLN A 624 6.22 -6.75 -21.75
CA GLN A 624 7.67 -6.91 -21.87
C GLN A 624 8.29 -7.38 -20.54
N THR A 625 7.86 -6.82 -19.40
CA THR A 625 8.25 -7.33 -18.07
C THR A 625 7.91 -8.81 -17.93
N ALA A 626 6.69 -9.21 -18.29
CA ALA A 626 6.25 -10.60 -18.19
C ALA A 626 7.06 -11.54 -19.08
N LEU A 627 7.38 -11.13 -20.31
CA LEU A 627 8.24 -11.89 -21.22
C LEU A 627 9.67 -12.03 -20.65
N ALA A 628 10.25 -10.94 -20.14
CA ALA A 628 11.57 -10.98 -19.51
C ALA A 628 11.60 -11.94 -18.31
N CYS A 629 10.54 -11.97 -17.48
CA CYS A 629 10.41 -12.94 -16.40
C CYS A 629 10.48 -14.39 -16.91
N MET A 630 9.74 -14.70 -17.99
CA MET A 630 9.71 -16.04 -18.58
C MET A 630 11.08 -16.47 -19.11
N VAL A 631 11.78 -15.58 -19.84
CA VAL A 631 13.12 -15.85 -20.37
C VAL A 631 14.14 -16.05 -19.24
N VAL A 632 14.08 -15.20 -18.21
CA VAL A 632 14.93 -15.32 -17.03
C VAL A 632 14.73 -16.67 -16.34
N GLN A 633 13.47 -17.06 -16.13
CA GLN A 633 13.12 -18.34 -15.52
C GLN A 633 13.60 -19.52 -16.36
N GLU A 634 13.58 -19.42 -17.68
CA GLU A 634 14.07 -20.46 -18.58
C GLU A 634 15.59 -20.63 -18.47
N ILE A 635 16.34 -19.53 -18.49
CA ILE A 635 17.81 -19.53 -18.45
C ILE A 635 18.34 -19.89 -17.06
N ASN A 636 17.76 -19.32 -16.00
CA ASN A 636 18.19 -19.51 -14.62
C ASN A 636 17.00 -19.69 -13.67
N LYS A 637 16.58 -20.95 -13.49
CA LYS A 637 15.50 -21.31 -12.57
C LYS A 637 15.81 -21.06 -11.09
N LYS A 638 17.08 -20.84 -10.73
CA LYS A 638 17.55 -20.63 -9.35
C LYS A 638 17.68 -19.13 -8.99
N ALA A 639 17.56 -18.24 -9.96
CA ALA A 639 17.56 -16.80 -9.71
C ALA A 639 16.29 -16.39 -8.96
N TYR A 640 16.43 -15.56 -7.94
CA TYR A 640 15.29 -14.91 -7.30
C TYR A 640 14.77 -13.78 -8.17
N ILE A 641 13.56 -13.90 -8.71
CA ILE A 641 12.99 -12.96 -9.68
C ILE A 641 12.05 -11.99 -8.97
N VAL A 642 12.32 -10.70 -9.16
CA VAL A 642 11.45 -9.60 -8.77
C VAL A 642 10.98 -8.92 -10.04
N ALA A 643 9.68 -8.73 -10.20
CA ALA A 643 9.09 -8.05 -11.35
C ALA A 643 8.36 -6.78 -10.91
N GLU A 644 8.68 -5.66 -11.55
CA GLU A 644 7.91 -4.43 -11.43
C GLU A 644 6.93 -4.30 -12.60
N VAL A 645 5.69 -3.97 -12.28
CA VAL A 645 4.65 -3.64 -13.25
C VAL A 645 4.00 -2.30 -12.93
N GLN A 646 3.52 -1.63 -13.96
CA GLN A 646 2.75 -0.42 -13.83
C GLN A 646 1.36 -0.76 -13.29
N SER A 647 0.65 -1.67 -13.95
CA SER A 647 -0.75 -1.96 -13.66
C SER A 647 -0.97 -3.22 -12.83
N SER A 648 -1.99 -3.19 -11.97
CA SER A 648 -2.45 -4.39 -11.26
C SER A 648 -3.08 -5.45 -12.18
N LYS A 649 -3.41 -5.10 -13.43
CA LYS A 649 -4.05 -5.99 -14.42
C LYS A 649 -3.22 -7.25 -14.73
N TYR A 650 -1.89 -7.16 -14.70
CA TYR A 650 -1.00 -8.27 -15.05
C TYR A 650 -0.55 -9.10 -13.85
N LEU A 651 -1.00 -8.77 -12.63
CA LEU A 651 -0.62 -9.49 -11.41
C LEU A 651 -0.97 -10.97 -11.48
N GLU A 652 -2.15 -11.34 -11.97
CA GLU A 652 -2.54 -12.76 -12.09
C GLU A 652 -1.70 -13.52 -13.12
N THR A 653 -1.37 -12.87 -14.24
CA THR A 653 -0.53 -13.46 -15.30
C THR A 653 0.87 -13.72 -14.78
N LEU A 654 1.45 -12.76 -14.05
CA LEU A 654 2.76 -12.88 -13.42
C LEU A 654 2.76 -13.83 -12.21
N ALA A 655 1.67 -13.88 -11.44
CA ALA A 655 1.56 -14.85 -10.35
C ALA A 655 1.62 -16.30 -10.86
N ARG A 656 1.18 -16.54 -12.10
CA ARG A 656 1.32 -17.84 -12.78
C ARG A 656 2.74 -18.09 -13.31
N SER A 657 3.57 -17.07 -13.49
CA SER A 657 4.91 -17.19 -14.08
C SER A 657 6.03 -17.56 -13.10
N LYS A 658 5.71 -18.04 -11.88
CA LYS A 658 6.67 -18.49 -10.85
C LYS A 658 7.64 -17.39 -10.36
N VAL A 659 7.28 -16.13 -10.58
CA VAL A 659 7.99 -14.97 -10.01
C VAL A 659 7.82 -14.95 -8.50
N GLU A 660 8.89 -14.67 -7.75
CA GLU A 660 8.86 -14.68 -6.27
C GLU A 660 8.24 -13.42 -5.66
N GLU A 661 8.49 -12.24 -6.26
CA GLU A 661 7.93 -10.96 -5.81
C GLU A 661 7.47 -10.12 -7.00
N ILE A 662 6.26 -9.56 -6.91
CA ILE A 662 5.72 -8.66 -7.91
C ILE A 662 5.39 -7.34 -7.24
N PHE A 663 6.01 -6.26 -7.70
CA PHE A 663 5.77 -4.90 -7.24
C PHE A 663 4.92 -4.15 -8.28
N SER A 664 3.70 -3.76 -7.91
CA SER A 664 2.85 -2.93 -8.76
C SER A 664 2.88 -1.49 -8.27
N ILE A 665 3.24 -0.56 -9.16
CA ILE A 665 3.28 0.87 -8.87
C ILE A 665 1.87 1.37 -8.53
N ASP A 666 0.87 0.99 -9.32
CA ASP A 666 -0.54 1.31 -9.06
C ASP A 666 -1.01 0.79 -7.69
N GLN A 667 -0.68 -0.47 -7.36
CA GLN A 667 -1.09 -1.06 -6.08
C GLN A 667 -0.43 -0.33 -4.90
N PHE A 668 0.86 -0.02 -5.01
CA PHE A 668 1.58 0.74 -3.99
C PHE A 668 0.99 2.15 -3.80
N ALA A 669 0.71 2.85 -4.90
CA ALA A 669 0.05 4.16 -4.89
C ALA A 669 -1.31 4.11 -4.19
N ASN A 670 -2.12 3.09 -4.53
CA ASN A 670 -3.44 2.90 -3.94
C ASN A 670 -3.34 2.61 -2.44
N ILE A 671 -2.39 1.77 -2.01
CA ILE A 671 -2.14 1.50 -0.58
C ILE A 671 -1.78 2.80 0.14
N MET A 672 -0.86 3.61 -0.39
CA MET A 672 -0.44 4.88 0.21
C MET A 672 -1.61 5.86 0.36
N LEU A 673 -2.34 6.12 -0.73
CA LEU A 673 -3.40 7.13 -0.78
C LEU A 673 -4.64 6.67 0.01
N ALA A 674 -5.03 5.41 -0.10
CA ALA A 674 -6.22 4.90 0.58
C ALA A 674 -6.01 4.77 2.10
N ASN A 675 -4.84 4.29 2.55
CA ASN A 675 -4.52 4.27 3.98
C ASN A 675 -4.41 5.69 4.56
N GLY A 676 -3.81 6.63 3.81
CA GLY A 676 -3.79 8.04 4.20
C GLY A 676 -5.20 8.64 4.29
N ALA A 677 -6.06 8.37 3.31
CA ALA A 677 -7.45 8.83 3.30
C ALA A 677 -8.24 8.30 4.50
N HIS A 678 -8.05 7.03 4.86
CA HIS A 678 -8.71 6.40 6.02
C HIS A 678 -8.21 6.98 7.36
N ALA A 679 -6.99 6.67 7.77
CA ALA A 679 -6.48 6.97 9.11
C ALA A 679 -5.34 8.00 9.05
N ARG A 680 -5.37 8.95 10.00
CA ARG A 680 -4.42 10.08 10.05
C ARG A 680 -3.01 9.56 10.31
N GLY A 681 -2.03 9.95 9.51
CA GLY A 681 -0.61 9.64 9.72
C GLY A 681 -0.16 8.27 9.24
N THR A 682 -1.06 7.41 8.74
CA THR A 682 -0.68 6.09 8.23
C THR A 682 0.29 6.20 7.06
N SER A 683 0.16 7.23 6.22
CA SER A 683 1.09 7.46 5.11
C SER A 683 2.52 7.79 5.60
N ASN A 684 2.65 8.47 6.74
CA ASN A 684 3.96 8.71 7.37
C ASN A 684 4.56 7.42 7.95
N ILE A 685 3.74 6.52 8.49
CA ILE A 685 4.20 5.20 8.96
C ILE A 685 4.73 4.39 7.79
N ILE A 686 3.98 4.33 6.68
CA ILE A 686 4.43 3.61 5.48
C ILE A 686 5.73 4.22 4.96
N ARG A 687 5.82 5.56 4.85
CA ARG A 687 7.05 6.28 4.47
C ARG A 687 8.25 5.82 5.30
N ASP A 688 8.10 5.82 6.63
CA ASP A 688 9.20 5.47 7.52
C ASP A 688 9.56 3.97 7.43
N MET A 689 8.59 3.10 7.14
CA MET A 689 8.83 1.66 6.91
C MET A 689 9.54 1.37 5.59
N VAL A 690 9.32 2.17 4.54
CA VAL A 690 9.99 1.99 3.23
C VAL A 690 11.27 2.82 3.09
N ALA A 691 11.58 3.70 4.04
CA ALA A 691 12.79 4.50 4.03
C ALA A 691 14.05 3.63 4.20
N THR A 692 15.04 3.84 3.34
CA THR A 692 16.32 3.09 3.34
C THR A 692 17.28 3.56 4.45
N GLU A 693 17.30 4.88 4.75
CA GLU A 693 18.27 5.53 5.65
C GLU A 693 18.22 5.03 7.11
N HIS A 694 17.03 4.72 7.62
CA HIS A 694 16.84 4.29 9.02
C HIS A 694 16.51 2.80 9.15
N GLY A 695 16.08 2.14 8.07
CA GLY A 695 15.89 0.69 8.02
C GLY A 695 15.05 0.12 9.18
N ILE A 696 13.84 0.68 9.36
CA ILE A 696 12.92 0.25 10.43
C ILE A 696 12.63 -1.24 10.31
N LEU A 697 12.34 -1.72 9.10
CA LEU A 697 12.10 -3.14 8.84
C LEU A 697 13.35 -3.79 8.25
N LYS A 698 13.72 -4.96 8.78
CA LYS A 698 14.79 -5.81 8.25
C LYS A 698 14.35 -7.27 8.20
N LEU A 699 14.76 -7.96 7.14
CA LEU A 699 14.64 -9.41 6.98
C LEU A 699 16.01 -10.09 7.14
N LEU A 700 16.29 -10.62 8.32
CA LEU A 700 17.56 -11.30 8.60
C LEU A 700 17.38 -12.81 8.51
N GLU A 701 18.43 -13.55 8.18
CA GLU A 701 18.35 -15.01 8.17
C GLU A 701 18.28 -15.55 9.59
N VAL A 702 17.43 -16.56 9.79
CA VAL A 702 17.39 -17.29 11.04
C VAL A 702 18.55 -18.28 11.04
N GLU A 703 19.35 -18.27 12.09
CA GLU A 703 20.41 -19.25 12.27
C GLU A 703 19.83 -20.66 12.40
N GLU A 704 20.55 -21.65 11.87
CA GLU A 704 20.10 -23.05 11.84
C GLU A 704 19.75 -23.62 13.22
N ARG A 705 20.38 -23.09 14.29
CA ARG A 705 20.09 -23.50 15.66
C ARG A 705 18.64 -23.29 16.09
N PHE A 706 17.92 -22.36 15.47
CA PHE A 706 16.52 -22.07 15.78
C PHE A 706 15.53 -22.87 14.91
N PHE A 707 16.01 -23.57 13.88
CA PHE A 707 15.12 -24.38 13.04
C PHE A 707 14.54 -25.54 13.84
N TRP A 708 13.25 -25.78 13.60
CA TRP A 708 12.41 -26.72 14.34
C TRP A 708 12.27 -26.39 15.84
N GLY A 709 12.81 -25.26 16.29
CA GLY A 709 12.65 -24.71 17.62
C GLY A 709 11.43 -23.79 17.73
N PRO A 710 11.01 -23.49 18.97
CA PRO A 710 9.94 -22.55 19.23
C PRO A 710 10.37 -21.11 18.92
N PHE A 711 9.48 -20.32 18.35
CA PHE A 711 9.71 -18.92 18.02
C PHE A 711 10.13 -18.08 19.23
N GLY A 712 9.63 -18.38 20.43
CA GLY A 712 10.04 -17.68 21.64
C GLY A 712 11.54 -17.79 21.96
N GLU A 713 12.21 -18.87 21.54
CA GLU A 713 13.66 -19.02 21.71
C GLU A 713 14.41 -18.00 20.84
N LEU A 714 13.97 -17.83 19.59
CA LEU A 714 14.51 -16.81 18.68
C LEU A 714 14.28 -15.39 19.22
N VAL A 715 13.09 -15.11 19.74
CA VAL A 715 12.74 -13.81 20.34
C VAL A 715 13.64 -13.52 21.53
N HIS A 716 13.85 -14.50 22.41
CA HIS A 716 14.69 -14.36 23.60
C HIS A 716 16.17 -14.11 23.25
N ASP A 717 16.74 -14.90 22.34
CA ASP A 717 18.16 -14.77 21.94
C ASP A 717 18.44 -13.48 21.18
N THR A 718 17.48 -13.03 20.37
CA THR A 718 17.61 -11.80 19.55
C THR A 718 17.18 -10.54 20.33
N PHE A 719 16.78 -10.67 21.60
CA PHE A 719 16.24 -9.56 22.35
C PHE A 719 17.29 -8.48 22.60
N VAL A 720 17.01 -7.27 22.10
CA VAL A 720 17.80 -6.07 22.32
C VAL A 720 16.83 -4.91 22.52
N VAL A 721 17.10 -4.03 23.49
CA VAL A 721 16.28 -2.82 23.71
C VAL A 721 16.22 -2.00 22.42
N GLY A 722 15.01 -1.62 22.01
CA GLY A 722 14.79 -0.90 20.75
C GLY A 722 14.75 -1.79 19.51
N ARG A 723 14.71 -3.11 19.66
CA ARG A 723 14.44 -4.08 18.58
C ARG A 723 13.30 -5.00 18.96
N LEU A 724 12.47 -5.34 17.99
CA LEU A 724 11.36 -6.27 18.15
C LEU A 724 11.37 -7.29 17.01
N VAL A 725 11.45 -8.57 17.36
CA VAL A 725 11.21 -9.65 16.39
C VAL A 725 9.71 -9.77 16.20
N LEU A 726 9.22 -9.30 15.05
CA LEU A 726 7.80 -9.27 14.73
C LEU A 726 7.27 -10.63 14.26
N GLY A 727 8.12 -11.50 13.74
CA GLY A 727 7.69 -12.77 13.19
C GLY A 727 8.72 -13.40 12.27
N VAL A 728 8.25 -14.28 11.38
CA VAL A 728 9.08 -15.00 10.43
C VAL A 728 8.50 -14.97 9.02
N LEU A 729 9.38 -14.94 8.04
CA LEU A 729 9.09 -15.15 6.63
C LEU A 729 9.45 -16.60 6.29
N GLU A 730 8.43 -17.43 6.09
CA GLU A 730 8.63 -18.83 5.68
C GLU A 730 8.91 -18.94 4.18
N GLU A 731 9.54 -20.06 3.80
CA GLU A 731 9.83 -20.37 2.39
C GLU A 731 10.57 -19.20 1.72
N ALA A 732 11.51 -18.58 2.44
CA ALA A 732 12.21 -17.41 1.97
C ALA A 732 13.20 -17.80 0.86
N GLY A 733 13.30 -16.96 -0.17
CA GLY A 733 14.17 -17.18 -1.32
C GLY A 733 13.43 -17.77 -2.52
N ASN A 734 14.18 -18.43 -3.42
CA ASN A 734 13.68 -18.84 -4.73
C ASN A 734 12.64 -19.99 -4.60
N LEU A 735 11.49 -19.82 -5.26
CA LEU A 735 10.36 -20.75 -5.15
C LEU A 735 10.66 -22.12 -5.75
N HIS A 736 11.41 -22.14 -6.85
CA HIS A 736 11.76 -23.38 -7.55
C HIS A 736 12.69 -24.26 -6.70
N VAL A 737 13.66 -23.65 -6.02
CA VAL A 737 14.56 -24.31 -5.08
C VAL A 737 13.75 -24.92 -3.94
N ARG A 738 12.88 -24.13 -3.29
CA ARG A 738 12.00 -24.62 -2.18
C ARG A 738 11.09 -25.76 -2.59
N LYS A 739 10.47 -25.67 -3.77
CA LYS A 739 9.63 -26.76 -4.30
C LYS A 739 10.45 -28.01 -4.57
N SER A 740 11.68 -27.88 -5.06
CA SER A 740 12.56 -29.02 -5.35
C SER A 740 13.01 -29.72 -4.07
N GLU A 741 13.38 -28.96 -3.03
CA GLU A 741 13.72 -29.47 -1.70
C GLU A 741 12.55 -30.26 -1.10
N ARG A 742 11.35 -29.68 -1.06
CA ARG A 742 10.16 -30.38 -0.54
C ARG A 742 9.77 -31.64 -1.34
N ILE A 743 10.02 -31.65 -2.65
CA ILE A 743 9.84 -32.86 -3.47
C ILE A 743 10.86 -33.93 -3.06
N ALA A 744 12.11 -33.55 -2.82
CA ALA A 744 13.13 -34.48 -2.35
C ALA A 744 12.76 -35.05 -0.97
N GLU A 745 12.36 -34.20 -0.02
CA GLU A 745 11.88 -34.62 1.30
C GLU A 745 10.67 -35.56 1.21
N ALA A 746 9.68 -35.24 0.37
CA ALA A 746 8.49 -36.05 0.20
C ALA A 746 8.80 -37.44 -0.37
N LYS A 747 9.85 -37.58 -1.18
CA LYS A 747 10.29 -38.87 -1.74
C LYS A 747 10.98 -39.77 -0.72
N ILE A 748 11.54 -39.20 0.35
CA ILE A 748 12.28 -39.93 1.39
C ILE A 748 11.33 -40.56 2.42
N LYS A 749 10.05 -40.16 2.47
CA LYS A 749 9.07 -40.71 3.40
C LYS A 749 8.70 -42.17 3.07
N ALA A 750 8.75 -43.03 4.09
CA ALA A 750 8.51 -44.47 3.98
C ALA A 750 7.04 -44.84 3.65
N ASP A 751 6.08 -43.99 4.00
CA ASP A 751 4.66 -44.21 3.74
C ASP A 751 4.20 -43.48 2.48
N ILE A 752 3.75 -44.25 1.48
CA ILE A 752 3.28 -43.75 0.18
C ILE A 752 2.11 -42.77 0.33
N ALA A 753 1.19 -43.01 1.28
CA ALA A 753 0.04 -42.12 1.49
C ALA A 753 0.50 -40.74 1.97
N GLN A 754 1.43 -40.70 2.93
CA GLN A 754 2.03 -39.47 3.43
C GLN A 754 2.89 -38.76 2.37
N SER A 755 3.58 -39.51 1.53
CA SER A 755 4.36 -38.98 0.40
C SER A 755 3.45 -38.30 -0.63
N VAL A 756 2.33 -38.95 -1.00
CA VAL A 756 1.34 -38.38 -1.93
C VAL A 756 0.71 -37.11 -1.35
N GLU A 757 0.36 -37.10 -0.07
CA GLU A 757 -0.18 -35.90 0.57
C GLU A 757 0.85 -34.77 0.65
N SER A 758 2.10 -35.09 0.95
CA SER A 758 3.20 -34.12 0.95
C SER A 758 3.42 -33.51 -0.45
N LEU A 759 3.35 -34.32 -1.51
CA LEU A 759 3.46 -33.85 -2.90
C LEU A 759 2.28 -32.96 -3.32
N LYS A 760 1.06 -33.19 -2.83
CA LYS A 760 -0.06 -32.27 -3.04
C LYS A 760 0.24 -30.89 -2.44
N ARG A 761 0.76 -30.87 -1.21
CA ARG A 761 1.15 -29.62 -0.50
C ARG A 761 2.28 -28.85 -1.20
N VAL A 762 3.13 -29.49 -2.00
CA VAL A 762 4.17 -28.79 -2.79
C VAL A 762 3.56 -27.82 -3.81
N ARG A 763 2.39 -28.16 -4.39
CA ARG A 763 1.72 -27.27 -5.37
C ARG A 763 1.26 -25.97 -4.73
N GLU A 764 0.88 -26.02 -3.46
CA GLU A 764 0.36 -24.91 -2.67
C GLU A 764 1.47 -24.02 -2.06
N VAL A 765 2.75 -24.39 -2.23
CA VAL A 765 3.87 -23.58 -1.74
C VAL A 765 3.92 -22.26 -2.51
N ALA A 766 3.85 -21.17 -1.74
CA ALA A 766 4.11 -19.81 -2.17
C ALA A 766 5.43 -19.34 -1.53
N ALA A 767 6.20 -18.53 -2.25
CA ALA A 767 7.42 -17.94 -1.73
C ALA A 767 7.11 -16.86 -0.71
N ASN A 768 8.02 -16.66 0.24
CA ASN A 768 8.01 -15.52 1.16
C ASN A 768 6.69 -15.35 1.90
N LYS A 769 6.19 -16.44 2.51
CA LYS A 769 4.96 -16.39 3.29
C LYS A 769 5.24 -15.67 4.61
N VAL A 770 4.61 -14.51 4.78
CA VAL A 770 4.77 -13.68 5.98
C VAL A 770 3.92 -14.23 7.12
N ILE A 771 4.53 -14.41 8.28
CA ILE A 771 3.86 -14.80 9.52
C ILE A 771 4.23 -13.76 10.59
N LEU A 772 3.28 -12.87 10.89
CA LEU A 772 3.42 -11.82 11.90
C LEU A 772 2.86 -12.28 13.24
N ALA A 773 3.55 -11.89 14.31
CA ALA A 773 3.29 -12.22 15.71
C ALA A 773 2.83 -13.67 15.93
N PRO A 774 3.61 -14.68 15.46
CA PRO A 774 3.25 -16.06 15.73
C PRO A 774 3.30 -16.37 17.24
N PRO A 775 2.57 -17.40 17.70
CA PRO A 775 2.68 -17.92 19.06
C PRO A 775 4.13 -18.24 19.46
N ILE A 776 4.47 -18.19 20.75
CA ILE A 776 5.83 -18.55 21.23
C ILE A 776 6.21 -20.00 20.84
N ASP A 777 5.25 -20.91 20.89
CA ASP A 777 5.41 -22.33 20.56
C ASP A 777 5.38 -22.59 19.05
N TYR A 778 5.26 -21.52 18.23
CA TYR A 778 5.35 -21.62 16.79
C TYR A 778 6.69 -22.22 16.37
N ILE A 779 6.63 -23.30 15.59
CA ILE A 779 7.82 -24.00 15.14
C ILE A 779 8.42 -23.29 13.92
N ILE A 780 9.63 -22.76 14.07
CA ILE A 780 10.34 -22.10 12.98
C ILE A 780 10.80 -23.15 11.97
N LYS A 781 10.45 -22.98 10.70
CA LYS A 781 10.87 -23.90 9.64
C LYS A 781 12.25 -23.54 9.08
N PRO A 782 12.98 -24.50 8.49
CA PRO A 782 14.20 -24.23 7.74
C PRO A 782 13.99 -23.14 6.70
N HIS A 783 15.06 -22.38 6.44
CA HIS A 783 15.08 -21.28 5.49
C HIS A 783 14.07 -20.16 5.77
N SER A 784 13.67 -20.03 7.02
CA SER A 784 12.91 -18.86 7.47
C SER A 784 13.84 -17.65 7.61
N ARG A 785 13.29 -16.47 7.40
CA ARG A 785 13.94 -15.20 7.77
C ARG A 785 13.18 -14.58 8.93
N MET A 786 13.89 -14.00 9.89
CA MET A 786 13.26 -13.23 10.95
C MET A 786 12.86 -11.86 10.42
N ILE A 787 11.68 -11.41 10.83
CA ILE A 787 11.18 -10.06 10.56
C ILE A 787 11.54 -9.23 11.79
N LEU A 788 12.50 -8.33 11.62
CA LEU A 788 13.00 -7.47 12.68
C LEU A 788 12.50 -6.04 12.46
N MET A 789 11.97 -5.44 13.52
CA MET A 789 11.66 -4.02 13.57
C MET A 789 12.64 -3.32 14.51
N ASN A 790 13.31 -2.29 14.01
CA ASN A 790 14.19 -1.42 14.79
C ASN A 790 13.45 -0.15 15.20
N ASN A 791 13.87 0.43 16.32
CA ASN A 791 13.43 1.76 16.70
C ASN A 791 13.88 2.79 15.64
N ASN A 792 13.05 3.82 15.45
CA ASN A 792 13.41 4.98 14.63
C ASN A 792 13.82 6.19 15.49
N CYS A 793 13.94 5.99 16.80
CA CYS A 793 14.41 6.97 17.76
C CYS A 793 15.94 7.11 17.71
N ALA A 794 16.49 7.59 16.59
CA ALA A 794 17.83 8.15 16.62
C ALA A 794 17.77 9.50 17.38
N SER A 795 18.59 9.67 18.43
CA SER A 795 18.86 10.92 19.18
C SER A 795 18.04 11.32 20.44
N LEU A 796 17.63 10.38 21.30
CA LEU A 796 17.49 10.70 22.74
C LEU A 796 18.61 10.11 23.62
N TRP A 797 19.36 9.13 23.10
CA TRP A 797 20.35 8.37 23.87
C TRP A 797 21.79 8.45 23.34
N ASP A 798 22.03 9.20 22.26
CA ASP A 798 23.36 9.45 21.69
C ASP A 798 23.93 10.84 22.07
N GLN A 799 23.52 11.39 23.23
CA GLN A 799 24.16 12.56 23.84
C GLN A 799 25.34 12.20 24.77
N LYS A 800 26.06 11.11 24.49
CA LYS A 800 27.39 10.87 25.05
C LYS A 800 28.32 10.16 24.06
N THR A 801 28.84 10.91 23.10
CA THR A 801 30.27 10.99 22.77
C THR A 801 30.56 12.32 22.11
#